data_AF-A0A816N1V2-F1
#
_entry.id   AF-A0A816N1V2-F1
#
_cell.length_a   1.000
_cell.length_b   1.000
_cell.length_c   1.000
_cell.angle_alpha   90.00
_cell.angle_beta   90.00
_cell.angle_gamma   90.00
#
_symmetry.space_group_name_H-M   'P 1'
#
loop_
_entity.id
_entity.type
_entity.pdbx_description
1 polymer ?
#
loop_
_entity_poly.entity_id
_entity_poly.type
_entity_poly.pdbx_seq_one_letter_code
_entity_poly.pdbx_strand_id
1 'polypeptide(L)'
;VDIGETESFLHGGELPTLIVQSTCHAVHIFVNGQLSGSAFGTRQNRRFTYRGKINLHSGTNRIALLSVAVGLPNVGGHFESWNTGILGPVALHSLSQGKRDLSWQKWTYQVELRGEAMNLAYPTNTLSIGWMDTSLTVQKPQPLTWHKTYFDAPEGDEPLALDMEGMGKGQIWVNGESIGRYWTAFATGDCNHCSYTGTYKPNKCLSGCGQPTQRYYHVPRSWLKPSQNLLFLNHHHPNIKNWHLESYGKGQTFHRPKVHLKWSPGQANSAIKFASFGTPLGKCGRYQQGECHAATSYAILERVHLTQGDHDGRAMIVSWVTPLNLAGTNVVTYWIAGNSSDVKPAKKKAHGSTSSYRFYDYTSGFLHHATIKGLEYDTKYIYEVGTAKSVRQFHFTTPPKVGPDVPYTFGIIGDLGQTYASNETLYHYMSNPKGQAVLFAGDLSYADDQPNHDQRKWDTWGRFMEPCAAYQPFIFAAGNHEIDFAPEIGEPHAFKPYMHRYPNSYKSSGSISPLWYSVRRGPAHIIILSSYSAYGKYTPQYLWLEQELKNVNREETPWLIVIVHSPWYNSNNYHYMEGESMRIAFESWLVNSKVDLVLAGHVHAYERSERFSNIKYNITNGLSTPVKDLNAPMYITIGDGGNIEGIANSYTDPQPSYSAYREASFGHALLEIKNKTHALYTWHRNQDNEPVAADSIMLYNRYNLQTDE
;
A
#
# COMPACT_ATOMS: atom_id res chain seq x y z
N VAL A 1 -15.21 24.16 23.69
CA VAL A 1 -16.56 24.75 23.87
C VAL A 1 -16.50 25.61 25.11
N ASP A 2 -16.73 26.92 24.96
CA ASP A 2 -16.69 27.85 26.09
C ASP A 2 -18.07 28.02 26.73
N ILE A 3 -18.09 27.92 28.05
CA ILE A 3 -19.28 27.99 28.91
C ILE A 3 -19.14 29.22 29.80
N GLY A 4 -20.18 30.07 29.83
CA GLY A 4 -20.19 31.27 30.66
C GLY A 4 -20.42 30.95 32.14
N GLU A 5 -19.90 31.80 33.03
CA GLU A 5 -20.03 31.66 34.50
C GLU A 5 -21.48 31.76 35.01
N THR A 6 -22.37 32.35 34.21
CA THR A 6 -23.79 32.55 34.54
C THR A 6 -24.69 31.38 34.15
N GLU A 7 -24.12 30.28 33.63
CA GLU A 7 -24.92 29.13 33.19
C GLU A 7 -25.60 28.45 34.38
N SER A 8 -26.91 28.27 34.28
CA SER A 8 -27.76 27.81 35.40
C SER A 8 -27.35 26.45 35.97
N PHE A 9 -26.82 25.55 35.15
CA PHE A 9 -26.36 24.23 35.58
C PHE A 9 -25.11 24.27 36.47
N LEU A 10 -24.32 25.36 36.44
CA LEU A 10 -23.20 25.58 37.34
C LEU A 10 -23.66 25.96 38.76
N HIS A 11 -24.91 26.41 38.90
CA HIS A 11 -25.51 26.91 40.14
C HIS A 11 -26.64 26.00 40.67
N GLY A 12 -26.54 24.70 40.42
CA GLY A 12 -27.52 23.70 40.89
C GLY A 12 -28.69 23.42 39.94
N GLY A 13 -28.68 23.98 38.73
CA GLY A 13 -29.61 23.64 37.64
C GLY A 13 -29.34 22.28 36.99
N GLU A 14 -30.17 21.89 36.01
CA GLU A 14 -29.99 20.62 35.29
C GLU A 14 -28.77 20.62 34.37
N LEU A 15 -27.97 19.55 34.42
CA LEU A 15 -26.83 19.37 33.52
C LEU A 15 -27.24 19.40 32.03
N PRO A 16 -26.40 20.00 31.16
CA PRO A 16 -26.65 20.05 29.73
C PRO A 16 -26.62 18.66 29.12
N THR A 17 -27.47 18.45 28.10
CA THR A 17 -27.56 17.16 27.40
C THR A 17 -26.83 17.22 26.07
N LEU A 18 -25.85 16.34 25.87
CA LEU A 18 -25.19 16.15 24.59
C LEU A 18 -25.94 15.13 23.75
N ILE A 19 -26.19 15.50 22.49
CA ILE A 19 -26.79 14.66 21.47
C ILE A 19 -25.77 14.44 20.37
N VAL A 20 -25.49 13.18 20.04
CA VAL A 20 -24.59 12.82 18.93
C VAL A 20 -25.27 11.79 18.05
N GLN A 21 -25.49 12.13 16.78
CA GLN A 21 -25.95 11.16 15.78
C GLN A 21 -24.78 10.54 15.03
N SER A 22 -24.83 9.22 14.90
CA SER A 22 -23.76 8.45 14.27
C SER A 22 -24.31 7.24 13.51
N THR A 23 -23.57 6.81 12.48
CA THR A 23 -23.77 5.56 11.73
C THR A 23 -22.62 4.57 11.92
N CYS A 24 -21.68 4.84 12.83
CA CYS A 24 -20.58 3.94 13.14
C CYS A 24 -21.04 2.68 13.91
N HIS A 25 -20.10 1.88 14.43
CA HIS A 25 -20.44 0.73 15.27
C HIS A 25 -20.60 1.12 16.74
N ALA A 26 -19.79 2.06 17.23
CA ALA A 26 -19.89 2.60 18.59
C ALA A 26 -19.37 4.04 18.65
N VAL A 27 -19.95 4.87 19.51
CA VAL A 27 -19.40 6.18 19.88
C VAL A 27 -19.09 6.18 21.37
N HIS A 28 -17.89 6.61 21.74
CA HIS A 28 -17.55 6.96 23.12
C HIS A 28 -17.37 8.47 23.25
N ILE A 29 -17.96 9.03 24.30
CA ILE A 29 -18.01 10.48 24.55
C ILE A 29 -17.08 10.79 25.71
N PHE A 30 -16.12 11.69 25.48
CA PHE A 30 -15.22 12.19 26.51
C PHE A 30 -15.42 13.68 26.68
N VAL A 31 -15.53 14.11 27.93
CA VAL A 31 -15.64 15.52 28.32
C VAL A 31 -14.52 15.81 29.30
N ASN A 32 -13.66 16.76 28.96
CA ASN A 32 -12.48 17.14 29.72
C ASN A 32 -11.58 15.94 30.09
N GLY A 33 -11.44 14.99 29.15
CA GLY A 33 -10.63 13.78 29.32
C GLY A 33 -11.32 12.65 30.11
N GLN A 34 -12.53 12.85 30.60
CA GLN A 34 -13.29 11.83 31.34
C GLN A 34 -14.39 11.21 30.47
N LEU A 35 -14.57 9.89 30.56
CA LEU A 35 -15.64 9.19 29.85
C LEU A 35 -17.01 9.62 30.40
N SER A 36 -17.80 10.25 29.55
CA SER A 36 -19.15 10.73 29.88
C SER A 36 -20.26 9.76 29.43
N GLY A 37 -19.97 8.87 28.49
CA GLY A 37 -20.93 7.84 28.07
C GLY A 37 -20.59 7.18 26.75
N SER A 38 -21.39 6.19 26.36
CA SER A 38 -21.22 5.45 25.10
C SER A 38 -22.58 5.14 24.47
N ALA A 39 -22.61 5.00 23.15
CA ALA A 39 -23.76 4.48 22.41
C ALA A 39 -23.32 3.59 21.26
N PHE A 40 -24.20 2.68 20.84
CA PHE A 40 -23.85 1.59 19.92
C PHE A 40 -24.93 1.43 18.84
N GLY A 41 -24.49 1.10 17.62
CA GLY A 41 -25.37 0.70 16.53
C GLY A 41 -25.62 -0.81 16.54
N THR A 42 -26.70 -1.25 15.90
CA THR A 42 -27.00 -2.68 15.72
C THR A 42 -26.85 -3.08 14.25
N ARG A 43 -26.84 -4.40 13.98
CA ARG A 43 -26.81 -4.92 12.61
C ARG A 43 -28.04 -4.49 11.80
N GLN A 44 -29.20 -4.41 12.42
CA GLN A 44 -30.48 -4.02 11.79
C GLN A 44 -30.63 -2.50 11.70
N ASN A 45 -30.15 -1.76 12.70
CA ASN A 45 -30.22 -0.30 12.72
C ASN A 45 -28.85 0.30 13.04
N ARG A 46 -28.14 0.68 11.97
CA ARG A 46 -26.80 1.28 12.08
C ARG A 46 -26.82 2.73 12.53
N ARG A 47 -27.93 3.43 12.32
CA ARG A 47 -28.08 4.83 12.74
C ARG A 47 -28.60 4.87 14.18
N PHE A 48 -27.82 5.46 15.07
CA PHE A 48 -28.20 5.64 16.46
C PHE A 48 -27.89 7.05 16.94
N THR A 49 -28.49 7.43 18.07
CA THR A 49 -28.28 8.72 18.70
C THR A 49 -27.85 8.50 20.15
N TYR A 50 -26.66 8.98 20.50
CA TYR A 50 -26.30 9.15 21.91
C TYR A 50 -27.07 10.34 22.47
N ARG A 51 -27.66 10.17 23.66
CA ARG A 51 -28.24 11.24 24.47
C ARG A 51 -27.78 11.05 25.91
N GLY A 52 -26.99 11.97 26.43
CA GLY A 52 -26.50 11.89 27.81
C GLY A 52 -26.28 13.26 28.42
N LYS A 53 -26.55 13.37 29.72
CA LYS A 53 -26.18 14.54 30.52
C LYS A 53 -24.65 14.56 30.65
N ILE A 54 -24.02 15.71 30.40
CA ILE A 54 -22.57 15.88 30.48
C ILE A 54 -22.21 16.95 31.51
N ASN A 55 -21.07 16.78 32.17
CA ASN A 55 -20.57 17.75 33.14
C ASN A 55 -19.62 18.73 32.46
N LEU A 56 -19.92 20.03 32.52
CA LEU A 56 -19.10 21.11 31.98
C LEU A 56 -18.73 22.06 33.11
N HIS A 57 -17.56 22.70 33.04
CA HIS A 57 -17.16 23.75 33.96
C HIS A 57 -17.21 25.13 33.29
N SER A 58 -17.13 26.20 34.08
CA SER A 58 -16.94 27.54 33.52
C SER A 58 -15.66 27.62 32.68
N GLY A 59 -15.68 28.37 31.59
CA GLY A 59 -14.57 28.50 30.65
C GLY A 59 -14.51 27.39 29.61
N THR A 60 -13.30 27.04 29.16
CA THR A 60 -13.08 26.16 28.01
C THR A 60 -13.19 24.69 28.37
N ASN A 61 -14.14 24.00 27.76
CA ASN A 61 -14.34 22.55 27.89
C ASN A 61 -13.94 21.83 26.59
N ARG A 62 -13.25 20.69 26.71
CA ARG A 62 -12.88 19.82 25.59
C ARG A 62 -13.88 18.67 25.47
N ILE A 63 -14.55 18.57 24.33
CA ILE A 63 -15.40 17.42 23.99
C ILE A 63 -14.66 16.60 22.92
N ALA A 64 -14.43 15.33 23.19
CA ALA A 64 -13.86 14.40 22.22
C ALA A 64 -14.85 13.26 21.95
N LEU A 65 -15.01 12.93 20.67
CA LEU A 65 -15.93 11.90 20.20
C LEU A 65 -15.11 10.81 19.52
N LEU A 66 -15.03 9.64 20.15
CA LEU A 66 -14.38 8.49 19.54
C LEU A 66 -15.41 7.75 18.68
N SER A 67 -15.30 7.90 17.36
CA SER A 67 -16.09 7.16 16.38
C SER A 67 -15.43 5.82 16.08
N VAL A 68 -16.03 4.72 16.54
CA VAL A 68 -15.49 3.37 16.34
C VAL A 68 -16.15 2.70 15.14
N ALA A 69 -15.36 2.39 14.13
CA ALA A 69 -15.74 1.55 13.01
C ALA A 69 -14.96 0.22 13.06
N VAL A 70 -15.54 -0.78 13.74
CA VAL A 70 -14.98 -2.14 13.76
C VAL A 70 -15.23 -2.84 12.42
N GLY A 71 -14.38 -2.54 11.45
CA GLY A 71 -14.30 -3.16 10.14
C GLY A 71 -14.92 -2.43 8.97
N LEU A 72 -14.30 -2.66 7.81
CA LEU A 72 -14.79 -2.19 6.52
C LEU A 72 -15.94 -3.10 6.06
N PRO A 73 -17.05 -2.54 5.56
CA PRO A 73 -18.03 -3.30 4.80
C PRO A 73 -17.30 -4.03 3.66
N ASN A 74 -17.36 -5.36 3.66
CA ASN A 74 -16.67 -6.20 2.66
C ASN A 74 -17.67 -6.98 1.79
N VAL A 75 -18.96 -6.63 1.86
CA VAL A 75 -20.04 -7.21 1.06
C VAL A 75 -21.20 -6.22 0.92
N GLY A 76 -21.80 -6.15 -0.27
CA GLY A 76 -22.94 -5.27 -0.61
C GLY A 76 -22.70 -4.52 -1.93
N GLY A 77 -23.78 -4.10 -2.60
CA GLY A 77 -23.66 -3.19 -3.75
C GLY A 77 -23.35 -1.78 -3.29
N HIS A 78 -22.42 -1.11 -3.97
CA HIS A 78 -22.04 0.28 -3.74
C HIS A 78 -21.58 0.60 -2.30
N PHE A 79 -20.89 -0.32 -1.62
CA PHE A 79 -20.46 -0.10 -0.24
C PHE A 79 -19.44 1.04 -0.09
N GLU A 80 -18.74 1.40 -1.18
CA GLU A 80 -17.90 2.59 -1.28
C GLU A 80 -18.68 3.91 -1.08
N SER A 81 -19.99 3.90 -1.30
CA SER A 81 -20.88 5.06 -1.10
C SER A 81 -21.47 5.17 0.32
N TRP A 82 -21.12 4.24 1.22
CA TRP A 82 -21.75 4.16 2.53
C TRP A 82 -21.07 5.09 3.54
N ASN A 83 -21.82 6.10 3.98
CA ASN A 83 -21.36 7.02 5.03
C ASN A 83 -21.38 6.33 6.41
N THR A 84 -20.20 6.16 7.01
CA THR A 84 -19.99 5.63 8.36
C THR A 84 -19.26 6.64 9.23
N GLY A 85 -19.66 6.78 10.50
CA GLY A 85 -19.07 7.76 11.42
C GLY A 85 -20.08 8.72 12.01
N ILE A 86 -19.57 9.83 12.55
CA ILE A 86 -20.39 10.89 13.14
C ILE A 86 -20.94 11.76 12.01
N LEU A 87 -22.15 11.46 11.56
CA LEU A 87 -22.81 12.19 10.46
C LEU A 87 -23.57 13.44 10.94
N GLY A 88 -23.64 13.64 12.26
CA GLY A 88 -24.33 14.77 12.86
C GLY A 88 -25.86 14.65 12.86
N PRO A 89 -26.55 15.51 13.62
CA PRO A 89 -25.99 16.62 14.40
C PRO A 89 -25.24 16.20 15.67
N VAL A 90 -24.30 17.05 16.09
CA VAL A 90 -23.69 17.09 17.43
C VAL A 90 -24.21 18.33 18.11
N ALA A 91 -25.08 18.20 19.13
CA ALA A 91 -25.75 19.35 19.73
C ALA A 91 -25.76 19.28 21.26
N LEU A 92 -25.61 20.45 21.89
CA LEU A 92 -25.84 20.65 23.32
C LEU A 92 -27.22 21.26 23.54
N HIS A 93 -27.98 20.63 24.42
CA HIS A 93 -29.30 21.08 24.86
C HIS A 93 -29.24 21.52 26.32
N SER A 94 -30.22 22.33 26.72
CA SER A 94 -30.40 22.82 28.09
C SER A 94 -29.29 23.75 28.59
N LEU A 95 -28.71 24.55 27.67
CA LEU A 95 -27.94 25.74 28.05
C LEU A 95 -28.91 26.89 28.33
N SER A 96 -28.46 27.93 29.03
CA SER A 96 -29.29 29.12 29.33
C SER A 96 -29.76 29.83 28.05
N GLN A 97 -29.02 29.67 26.95
CA GLN A 97 -29.36 30.14 25.59
C GLN A 97 -30.17 29.12 24.75
N GLY A 98 -30.60 28.00 25.33
CA GLY A 98 -31.33 26.93 24.64
C GLY A 98 -30.42 25.86 24.03
N LYS A 99 -30.59 25.60 22.72
CA LYS A 99 -29.82 24.58 21.98
C LYS A 99 -28.62 25.24 21.29
N ARG A 100 -27.42 24.67 21.46
CA ARG A 100 -26.22 25.04 20.70
C ARG A 100 -25.82 23.88 19.79
N ASP A 101 -25.77 24.14 18.49
CA ASP A 101 -25.30 23.17 17.49
C ASP A 101 -23.76 23.25 17.38
N LEU A 102 -23.10 22.10 17.55
CA LEU A 102 -21.65 21.96 17.48
C LEU A 102 -21.19 21.29 16.17
N SER A 103 -22.11 20.88 15.29
CA SER A 103 -21.75 20.19 14.05
C SER A 103 -20.86 20.99 13.12
N TRP A 104 -21.04 22.31 13.10
CA TRP A 104 -20.30 23.23 12.22
C TRP A 104 -19.12 23.92 12.91
N GLN A 105 -18.76 23.49 14.13
CA GLN A 105 -17.58 23.99 14.83
C GLN A 105 -16.31 23.37 14.23
N LYS A 106 -15.16 24.01 14.46
CA LYS A 106 -13.86 23.46 14.04
C LYS A 106 -13.53 22.23 14.89
N TRP A 107 -13.55 21.05 14.27
CA TRP A 107 -13.13 19.79 14.88
C TRP A 107 -11.71 19.44 14.44
N THR A 108 -10.89 18.98 15.38
CA THR A 108 -9.61 18.33 15.09
C THR A 108 -9.83 16.83 15.01
N TYR A 109 -9.36 16.20 13.94
CA TYR A 109 -9.50 14.76 13.73
C TYR A 109 -8.20 14.03 14.05
N GLN A 110 -8.30 12.87 14.68
CA GLN A 110 -7.19 11.97 14.93
C GLN A 110 -7.65 10.57 14.57
N VAL A 111 -6.86 9.88 13.74
CA VAL A 111 -7.04 8.46 13.42
C VAL A 111 -6.31 7.65 14.49
N GLU A 112 -6.86 6.48 14.83
CA GLU A 112 -6.31 5.50 15.77
C GLU A 112 -6.24 5.95 17.25
N LEU A 113 -6.21 4.96 18.14
CA LEU A 113 -5.95 5.17 19.56
C LEU A 113 -4.44 5.26 19.80
N ARG A 114 -4.02 6.00 20.84
CA ARG A 114 -2.59 6.09 21.22
C ARG A 114 -1.93 4.72 21.41
N GLY A 115 -2.65 3.73 21.93
CA GLY A 115 -2.15 2.35 22.06
C GLY A 115 -1.98 1.63 20.72
N GLU A 116 -2.77 1.98 19.70
CA GLU A 116 -2.61 1.48 18.32
C GLU A 116 -1.37 2.14 17.69
N ALA A 117 -1.25 3.48 17.80
CA ALA A 117 -0.10 4.23 17.29
C ALA A 117 1.24 3.84 17.93
N MET A 118 1.23 3.39 19.20
CA MET A 118 2.42 2.86 19.89
C MET A 118 2.75 1.41 19.54
N ASN A 119 1.92 0.76 18.72
CA ASN A 119 2.06 -0.62 18.29
C ASN A 119 2.28 -1.60 19.47
N LEU A 120 1.44 -1.50 20.51
CA LEU A 120 1.61 -2.25 21.77
C LEU A 120 1.48 -3.77 21.64
N ALA A 121 1.00 -4.25 20.50
CA ALA A 121 1.00 -5.67 20.18
C ALA A 121 2.43 -6.24 20.00
N TYR A 122 3.43 -5.39 19.74
CA TYR A 122 4.83 -5.82 19.63
C TYR A 122 5.51 -5.98 21.01
N PRO A 123 6.18 -7.11 21.28
CA PRO A 123 6.78 -7.39 22.59
C PRO A 123 7.73 -6.31 23.11
N THR A 124 8.54 -5.71 22.24
CA THR A 124 9.53 -4.67 22.56
C THR A 124 8.90 -3.40 23.11
N ASN A 125 7.73 -3.01 22.59
CA ASN A 125 7.09 -1.73 22.94
C ASN A 125 6.31 -1.82 24.27
N THR A 126 5.96 -3.03 24.72
CA THR A 126 5.22 -3.23 25.97
C THR A 126 6.01 -2.87 27.25
N LEU A 127 7.34 -2.75 27.16
CA LEU A 127 8.23 -2.39 28.28
C LEU A 127 8.20 -0.90 28.62
N SER A 128 7.68 -0.06 27.72
CA SER A 128 7.66 1.41 27.85
C SER A 128 6.45 1.94 28.64
N ILE A 129 5.55 1.07 29.10
CA ILE A 129 4.28 1.43 29.74
C ILE A 129 4.08 0.67 31.06
N GLY A 130 3.55 1.36 32.06
CA GLY A 130 3.11 0.74 33.31
C GLY A 130 1.83 -0.07 33.11
N TRP A 131 1.88 -1.37 33.40
CA TRP A 131 0.73 -2.26 33.41
C TRP A 131 0.15 -2.37 34.83
N MET A 132 -1.18 -2.37 34.95
CA MET A 132 -1.87 -2.60 36.22
C MET A 132 -2.36 -4.04 36.32
N ASP A 133 -2.27 -4.63 37.51
CA ASP A 133 -2.79 -5.97 37.77
C ASP A 133 -4.32 -6.01 37.53
N THR A 134 -4.78 -7.05 36.84
CA THR A 134 -6.20 -7.26 36.55
C THR A 134 -7.08 -7.31 37.81
N SER A 135 -6.56 -7.79 38.94
CA SER A 135 -7.27 -7.82 40.23
C SER A 135 -7.67 -6.42 40.75
N LEU A 136 -6.93 -5.38 40.36
CA LEU A 136 -7.19 -3.98 40.74
C LEU A 136 -8.21 -3.28 39.81
N THR A 137 -8.50 -3.85 38.63
CA THR A 137 -9.37 -3.24 37.61
C THR A 137 -10.79 -3.83 37.57
N VAL A 138 -11.00 -5.02 38.15
CA VAL A 138 -12.33 -5.68 38.23
C VAL A 138 -13.36 -4.85 39.01
N GLN A 139 -12.94 -3.89 39.85
CA GLN A 139 -13.84 -3.05 40.63
C GLN A 139 -14.57 -1.96 39.81
N LYS A 140 -14.07 -1.58 38.61
CA LYS A 140 -14.74 -0.64 37.68
C LYS A 140 -14.33 -0.93 36.23
N PRO A 141 -15.11 -1.73 35.48
CA PRO A 141 -14.76 -2.04 34.11
C PRO A 141 -14.91 -0.80 33.20
N GLN A 142 -13.83 -0.45 32.49
CA GLN A 142 -13.78 0.68 31.56
C GLN A 142 -13.74 0.20 30.10
N PRO A 143 -14.39 0.89 29.15
CA PRO A 143 -14.21 0.63 27.73
C PRO A 143 -12.80 1.03 27.27
N LEU A 144 -12.35 0.53 26.12
CA LEU A 144 -11.02 0.78 25.54
C LEU A 144 -9.88 0.26 26.44
N THR A 145 -10.12 -0.88 27.08
CA THR A 145 -9.13 -1.52 27.94
C THR A 145 -8.24 -2.44 27.10
N TRP A 146 -6.94 -2.34 27.36
CA TRP A 146 -5.91 -3.20 26.77
C TRP A 146 -5.55 -4.29 27.75
N HIS A 147 -5.58 -5.55 27.30
CA HIS A 147 -5.15 -6.69 28.08
C HIS A 147 -3.92 -7.33 27.46
N LYS A 148 -3.03 -7.79 28.34
CA LYS A 148 -1.79 -8.46 28.00
C LYS A 148 -1.65 -9.71 28.85
N THR A 149 -1.24 -10.81 28.23
CA THR A 149 -0.84 -12.03 28.95
C THR A 149 0.23 -12.78 28.15
N TYR A 150 0.88 -13.74 28.79
CA TYR A 150 1.85 -14.64 28.16
C TYR A 150 1.37 -16.09 28.25
N PHE A 151 1.67 -16.89 27.23
CA PHE A 151 1.36 -18.32 27.22
C PHE A 151 2.44 -19.12 26.47
N ASP A 152 2.56 -20.40 26.81
CA ASP A 152 3.46 -21.33 26.12
C ASP A 152 2.72 -22.06 24.99
N ALA A 153 3.44 -22.39 23.90
CA ALA A 153 2.82 -23.05 22.77
C ALA A 153 2.42 -24.49 23.14
N PRO A 154 1.17 -24.91 22.89
CA PRO A 154 0.76 -26.30 23.13
C PRO A 154 1.54 -27.27 22.24
N GLU A 155 1.90 -28.43 22.79
CA GLU A 155 2.61 -29.49 22.05
C GLU A 155 1.82 -30.01 20.83
N GLY A 156 2.53 -30.61 19.87
CA GLY A 156 1.97 -31.21 18.65
C GLY A 156 1.87 -30.26 17.46
N ASP A 157 1.28 -30.73 16.34
CA ASP A 157 1.18 -30.00 15.07
C ASP A 157 -0.26 -29.55 14.74
N GLU A 158 -1.22 -29.82 15.63
CA GLU A 158 -2.65 -29.58 15.38
C GLU A 158 -3.00 -28.09 15.32
N PRO A 159 -3.92 -27.64 14.44
CA PRO A 159 -4.34 -26.23 14.39
C PRO A 159 -4.74 -25.68 15.76
N LEU A 160 -4.28 -24.48 16.08
CA LEU A 160 -4.57 -23.82 17.35
C LEU A 160 -5.71 -22.83 17.19
N ALA A 161 -6.54 -22.69 18.22
CA ALA A 161 -7.55 -21.65 18.28
C ALA A 161 -7.69 -21.07 19.68
N LEU A 162 -7.94 -19.77 19.76
CA LEU A 162 -8.32 -19.09 21.00
C LEU A 162 -9.83 -19.17 21.19
N ASP A 163 -10.24 -19.58 22.37
CA ASP A 163 -11.64 -19.55 22.79
C ASP A 163 -11.99 -18.17 23.36
N MET A 164 -12.92 -17.48 22.69
CA MET A 164 -13.36 -16.13 23.04
C MET A 164 -14.80 -16.10 23.57
N GLU A 165 -15.35 -17.23 24.03
CA GLU A 165 -16.73 -17.36 24.54
C GLU A 165 -17.10 -16.33 25.64
N GLY A 166 -16.14 -15.89 26.43
CA GLY A 166 -16.33 -14.91 27.52
C GLY A 166 -16.09 -13.45 27.12
N MET A 167 -15.82 -13.16 25.85
CA MET A 167 -15.37 -11.85 25.39
C MET A 167 -16.45 -11.14 24.57
N GLY A 168 -16.59 -9.83 24.73
CA GLY A 168 -17.56 -9.01 23.98
C GLY A 168 -17.13 -8.70 22.54
N LYS A 169 -16.50 -7.53 22.34
CA LYS A 169 -16.06 -7.06 21.01
C LYS A 169 -14.69 -6.39 21.10
N GLY A 170 -13.81 -6.68 20.15
CA GLY A 170 -12.44 -6.15 20.18
C GLY A 170 -11.53 -6.70 19.09
N GLN A 171 -10.22 -6.59 19.32
CA GLN A 171 -9.17 -7.09 18.44
C GLN A 171 -8.14 -7.92 19.21
N ILE A 172 -7.51 -8.88 18.52
CA ILE A 172 -6.55 -9.82 19.10
C ILE A 172 -5.27 -9.83 18.29
N TRP A 173 -4.14 -9.88 19.01
CA TRP A 173 -2.82 -10.09 18.44
C TRP A 173 -2.08 -11.18 19.20
N VAL A 174 -1.25 -11.93 18.48
CA VAL A 174 -0.34 -12.93 19.04
C VAL A 174 1.06 -12.61 18.51
N ASN A 175 1.99 -12.32 19.42
CA ASN A 175 3.39 -11.96 19.08
C ASN A 175 3.53 -10.81 18.06
N GLY A 176 2.63 -9.83 18.09
CA GLY A 176 2.60 -8.72 17.12
C GLY A 176 1.70 -8.97 15.91
N GLU A 177 1.34 -10.22 15.63
CA GLU A 177 0.51 -10.60 14.49
C GLU A 177 -0.98 -10.51 14.82
N SER A 178 -1.75 -9.78 14.02
CA SER A 178 -3.20 -9.69 14.24
C SER A 178 -3.90 -10.97 13.78
N ILE A 179 -4.58 -11.67 14.69
CA ILE A 179 -5.48 -12.79 14.32
C ILE A 179 -6.90 -12.28 13.99
N GLY A 180 -7.10 -10.95 14.01
CA GLY A 180 -8.32 -10.28 13.59
C GLY A 180 -9.23 -9.79 14.72
N ARG A 181 -10.44 -9.40 14.33
CA ARG A 181 -11.46 -8.84 15.23
C ARG A 181 -12.32 -9.96 15.78
N TYR A 182 -12.70 -9.85 17.06
CA TYR A 182 -13.71 -10.71 17.64
C TYR A 182 -15.00 -9.96 17.94
N TRP A 183 -16.11 -10.64 17.73
CA TRP A 183 -17.42 -10.19 18.19
C TRP A 183 -18.27 -11.41 18.53
N THR A 184 -18.44 -11.64 19.83
CA THR A 184 -19.27 -12.74 20.33
C THR A 184 -20.73 -12.31 20.27
N ALA A 185 -21.46 -12.84 19.30
CA ALA A 185 -22.91 -12.76 19.23
C ALA A 185 -23.48 -14.17 19.46
N PHE A 186 -24.68 -14.28 20.02
CA PHE A 186 -25.31 -15.58 20.23
C PHE A 186 -26.32 -15.85 19.11
N ALA A 187 -26.33 -17.09 18.60
CA ALA A 187 -27.27 -17.48 17.56
C ALA A 187 -28.70 -17.49 18.12
N THR A 188 -29.65 -16.93 17.38
CA THR A 188 -31.07 -16.84 17.76
C THR A 188 -31.95 -17.45 16.67
N GLY A 189 -33.04 -18.12 17.03
CA GLY A 189 -34.00 -18.69 16.08
C GLY A 189 -34.60 -20.03 16.54
N ASP A 190 -35.24 -20.74 15.62
CA ASP A 190 -35.67 -22.14 15.84
C ASP A 190 -34.59 -23.09 15.31
N CYS A 191 -33.92 -23.78 16.25
CA CYS A 191 -32.87 -24.73 15.96
C CYS A 191 -33.31 -26.20 16.15
N ASN A 192 -34.59 -26.47 16.40
CA ASN A 192 -35.07 -27.77 16.84
C ASN A 192 -35.59 -28.66 15.70
N HIS A 193 -35.82 -28.10 14.51
CA HIS A 193 -36.26 -28.87 13.34
C HIS A 193 -35.54 -28.44 12.07
N CYS A 194 -34.76 -29.36 11.50
CA CYS A 194 -34.13 -29.18 10.21
C CYS A 194 -34.79 -30.06 9.16
N SER A 195 -35.41 -29.43 8.16
CA SER A 195 -35.71 -30.08 6.89
C SER A 195 -35.28 -29.17 5.75
N TYR A 196 -34.48 -29.69 4.82
CA TYR A 196 -34.13 -28.98 3.58
C TYR A 196 -35.16 -29.18 2.46
N THR A 197 -36.23 -29.94 2.68
CA THR A 197 -37.26 -30.16 1.66
C THR A 197 -37.99 -28.87 1.27
N GLY A 198 -38.14 -28.60 -0.03
CA GLY A 198 -38.76 -27.38 -0.57
C GLY A 198 -37.79 -26.20 -0.73
N THR A 199 -38.32 -24.99 -0.96
CA THR A 199 -37.54 -23.77 -1.26
C THR A 199 -36.55 -23.41 -0.16
N TYR A 200 -35.32 -23.04 -0.52
CA TYR A 200 -34.29 -22.62 0.42
C TYR A 200 -34.60 -21.23 0.99
N LYS A 201 -34.33 -21.05 2.30
CA LYS A 201 -34.30 -19.74 2.98
C LYS A 201 -33.06 -19.70 3.88
N PRO A 202 -32.41 -18.54 4.07
CA PRO A 202 -31.17 -18.43 4.87
C PRO A 202 -31.30 -18.87 6.33
N ASN A 203 -32.52 -18.88 6.87
CA ASN A 203 -32.84 -19.31 8.23
C ASN A 203 -33.42 -20.73 8.31
N LYS A 204 -33.33 -21.51 7.23
CA LYS A 204 -33.77 -22.91 7.21
C LYS A 204 -32.68 -23.78 7.85
N CYS A 205 -33.05 -24.64 8.79
CA CYS A 205 -32.09 -25.50 9.51
C CYS A 205 -31.02 -24.74 10.31
N LEU A 206 -31.41 -23.73 11.10
CA LEU A 206 -30.49 -23.14 12.07
C LEU A 206 -30.05 -24.21 13.08
N SER A 207 -28.81 -24.13 13.55
CA SER A 207 -28.28 -24.99 14.61
C SER A 207 -27.54 -24.13 15.64
N GLY A 208 -27.41 -24.63 16.87
CA GLY A 208 -26.63 -23.95 17.90
C GLY A 208 -27.28 -22.66 18.45
N CYS A 209 -28.60 -22.52 18.43
CA CYS A 209 -29.29 -21.39 19.06
C CYS A 209 -28.93 -21.31 20.55
N GLY A 210 -28.62 -20.12 21.05
CA GLY A 210 -28.11 -19.90 22.40
C GLY A 210 -26.59 -20.11 22.55
N GLN A 211 -25.88 -20.51 21.50
CA GLN A 211 -24.41 -20.63 21.46
C GLN A 211 -23.77 -19.44 20.72
N PRO A 212 -22.49 -19.11 21.00
CA PRO A 212 -21.76 -18.09 20.25
C PRO A 212 -21.68 -18.40 18.75
N THR A 213 -21.93 -17.40 17.90
CA THR A 213 -21.83 -17.48 16.43
C THR A 213 -20.37 -17.55 15.97
N GLN A 214 -19.44 -17.07 16.81
CA GLN A 214 -18.01 -17.09 16.54
C GLN A 214 -17.23 -17.16 17.86
N ARG A 215 -16.86 -18.37 18.26
CA ARG A 215 -16.17 -18.67 19.51
C ARG A 215 -14.66 -18.81 19.34
N TYR A 216 -14.24 -19.57 18.34
CA TYR A 216 -12.85 -19.97 18.14
C TYR A 216 -12.16 -19.12 17.07
N TYR A 217 -10.98 -18.59 17.39
CA TYR A 217 -10.16 -17.78 16.49
C TYR A 217 -8.85 -18.51 16.22
N HIS A 218 -8.64 -18.90 14.97
CA HIS A 218 -7.47 -19.68 14.58
C HIS A 218 -6.18 -18.89 14.77
N VAL A 219 -5.18 -19.53 15.39
CA VAL A 219 -3.83 -19.00 15.57
C VAL A 219 -2.87 -19.86 14.74
N PRO A 220 -2.26 -19.31 13.68
CA PRO A 220 -1.23 -20.02 12.95
C PRO A 220 -0.07 -20.43 13.88
N ARG A 221 0.28 -21.72 13.88
CA ARG A 221 1.41 -22.23 14.68
C ARG A 221 2.73 -21.54 14.32
N SER A 222 2.90 -21.13 13.07
CA SER A 222 4.07 -20.38 12.61
C SER A 222 4.24 -19.02 13.32
N TRP A 223 3.21 -18.50 13.99
CA TRP A 223 3.30 -17.26 14.76
C TRP A 223 3.75 -17.49 16.21
N LEU A 224 3.84 -18.75 16.65
CA LEU A 224 4.17 -19.10 18.03
C LEU A 224 5.63 -19.51 18.20
N LYS A 225 6.19 -19.07 19.33
CA LYS A 225 7.45 -19.53 19.93
C LYS A 225 7.14 -20.68 20.90
N PRO A 226 8.11 -21.55 21.23
CA PRO A 226 7.89 -22.62 22.20
C PRO A 226 7.34 -22.13 23.56
N SER A 227 7.80 -20.98 24.03
CA SER A 227 7.35 -20.35 25.28
C SER A 227 7.25 -18.83 25.15
N GLN A 228 6.62 -18.18 26.14
CA GLN A 228 6.55 -16.71 26.26
C GLN A 228 5.87 -16.01 25.07
N ASN A 229 4.82 -16.61 24.52
CA ASN A 229 4.01 -15.98 23.48
C ASN A 229 3.16 -14.87 24.08
N LEU A 230 3.26 -13.67 23.51
CA LEU A 230 2.48 -12.50 23.91
C LEU A 230 1.09 -12.58 23.29
N LEU A 231 0.05 -12.70 24.12
CA LEU A 231 -1.33 -12.47 23.72
C LEU A 231 -1.74 -11.05 24.12
N PHE A 232 -2.22 -10.29 23.15
CA PHE A 232 -2.62 -8.90 23.32
C PHE A 232 -4.05 -8.71 22.84
N LEU A 233 -4.87 -8.01 23.62
CA LEU A 233 -6.29 -7.80 23.34
C LEU A 233 -6.67 -6.34 23.55
N ASN A 234 -7.36 -5.75 22.59
CA ASN A 234 -8.07 -4.48 22.77
C ASN A 234 -9.56 -4.77 22.92
N HIS A 235 -10.19 -4.22 23.97
CA HIS A 235 -11.58 -4.50 24.29
C HIS A 235 -12.45 -3.24 24.34
N HIS A 236 -13.55 -3.26 23.59
CA HIS A 236 -14.45 -2.10 23.46
C HIS A 236 -15.75 -2.21 24.28
N HIS A 237 -16.07 -3.37 24.91
CA HIS A 237 -17.37 -3.58 25.57
C HIS A 237 -17.30 -4.34 26.92
N PRO A 238 -17.43 -3.69 28.10
CA PRO A 238 -17.18 -4.31 29.40
C PRO A 238 -18.19 -5.42 29.76
N ASN A 239 -17.85 -6.67 29.46
CA ASN A 239 -18.41 -7.88 30.07
C ASN A 239 -17.34 -8.96 29.95
N ILE A 240 -16.48 -9.07 30.96
CA ILE A 240 -15.49 -10.14 31.07
C ILE A 240 -16.02 -11.13 32.09
N LYS A 241 -16.34 -12.35 31.65
CA LYS A 241 -16.56 -13.49 32.55
C LYS A 241 -15.68 -14.65 32.09
N ASN A 242 -14.49 -14.72 32.69
CA ASN A 242 -13.48 -15.79 32.65
C ASN A 242 -12.98 -16.21 31.25
N TRP A 243 -11.66 -16.47 31.15
CA TRP A 243 -11.05 -17.15 30.01
C TRP A 243 -10.41 -18.45 30.51
N HIS A 244 -10.47 -19.50 29.70
CA HIS A 244 -9.81 -20.78 29.97
C HIS A 244 -9.10 -21.23 28.69
N LEU A 245 -7.84 -21.68 28.81
CA LEU A 245 -7.19 -22.50 27.80
C LEU A 245 -7.64 -23.95 28.07
N GLU A 246 -8.38 -24.59 27.16
CA GLU A 246 -8.57 -26.04 27.23
C GLU A 246 -7.29 -26.74 26.80
N SER A 247 -6.41 -26.96 27.77
CA SER A 247 -5.29 -27.89 27.71
C SER A 247 -5.50 -28.95 28.79
N TYR A 248 -6.39 -29.91 28.58
CA TYR A 248 -6.33 -31.17 29.32
C TYR A 248 -6.74 -32.35 28.44
N GLY A 249 -5.80 -33.30 28.33
CA GLY A 249 -5.82 -34.37 27.37
C GLY A 249 -7.02 -35.30 27.48
N LYS A 250 -7.64 -35.55 26.33
CA LYS A 250 -7.96 -36.87 25.79
C LYS A 250 -8.17 -36.70 24.30
N GLY A 251 -7.34 -37.38 23.50
CA GLY A 251 -7.28 -37.22 22.05
C GLY A 251 -8.63 -37.46 21.39
N GLN A 252 -9.13 -36.46 20.68
CA GLN A 252 -9.93 -36.69 19.49
C GLN A 252 -9.09 -36.30 18.29
N THR A 253 -8.86 -37.28 17.43
CA THR A 253 -8.18 -37.12 16.15
C THR A 253 -8.97 -36.15 15.27
N PHE A 254 -8.43 -34.97 15.03
CA PHE A 254 -8.93 -34.09 13.98
C PHE A 254 -8.03 -34.20 12.75
N HIS A 255 -8.61 -34.72 11.67
CA HIS A 255 -7.94 -34.87 10.39
C HIS A 255 -7.79 -33.53 9.68
N ARG A 256 -6.83 -33.47 8.73
CA ARG A 256 -6.73 -32.45 7.66
C ARG A 256 -8.13 -31.94 7.26
N PRO A 257 -8.33 -30.62 7.05
CA PRO A 257 -9.64 -30.09 6.68
C PRO A 257 -10.16 -30.84 5.44
N LYS A 258 -11.18 -31.66 5.66
CA LYS A 258 -11.90 -32.42 4.65
C LYS A 258 -13.37 -32.01 4.78
N VAL A 259 -13.97 -31.62 3.66
CA VAL A 259 -15.42 -31.46 3.56
C VAL A 259 -16.03 -32.86 3.52
N HIS A 260 -16.74 -33.25 4.57
CA HIS A 260 -17.53 -34.48 4.61
C HIS A 260 -18.99 -34.16 4.28
N LEU A 261 -19.40 -34.46 3.05
CA LEU A 261 -20.80 -34.43 2.66
C LEU A 261 -21.48 -35.71 3.15
N LYS A 262 -22.56 -35.59 3.93
CA LYS A 262 -23.38 -36.71 4.43
C LYS A 262 -24.77 -36.67 3.79
N TRP A 263 -25.30 -37.82 3.37
CA TRP A 263 -26.65 -37.96 2.81
C TRP A 263 -27.47 -39.01 3.53
N SER A 264 -28.77 -39.01 3.25
CA SER A 264 -29.72 -40.01 3.73
C SER A 264 -29.30 -41.43 3.31
N PRO A 265 -29.58 -42.46 4.13
CA PRO A 265 -29.21 -43.84 3.83
C PRO A 265 -29.69 -44.29 2.44
N GLY A 266 -28.79 -44.87 1.64
CA GLY A 266 -29.09 -45.41 0.31
C GLY A 266 -28.75 -44.50 -0.89
N GLN A 267 -28.17 -43.32 -0.68
CA GLN A 267 -27.68 -42.45 -1.76
C GLN A 267 -26.15 -42.40 -1.82
N ALA A 268 -25.58 -42.54 -3.02
CA ALA A 268 -24.14 -42.45 -3.29
C ALA A 268 -23.84 -41.44 -4.41
N ASN A 269 -22.69 -40.78 -4.32
CA ASN A 269 -22.26 -39.75 -5.27
C ASN A 269 -21.72 -40.36 -6.56
N SER A 270 -22.08 -39.75 -7.70
CA SER A 270 -21.45 -40.02 -9.00
C SER A 270 -20.55 -38.88 -9.49
N ALA A 271 -20.89 -37.61 -9.23
CA ALA A 271 -20.06 -36.44 -9.57
C ALA A 271 -20.53 -35.15 -8.86
N ILE A 272 -19.61 -34.20 -8.61
CA ILE A 272 -19.94 -32.82 -8.24
C ILE A 272 -20.14 -32.02 -9.53
N LYS A 273 -21.37 -31.54 -9.79
CA LYS A 273 -21.70 -30.85 -11.06
C LYS A 273 -21.30 -29.37 -11.11
N PHE A 274 -21.32 -28.65 -9.98
CA PHE A 274 -20.76 -27.30 -9.82
C PHE A 274 -20.65 -26.94 -8.33
N ALA A 275 -19.81 -25.97 -7.97
CA ALA A 275 -19.74 -25.34 -6.67
C ALA A 275 -19.85 -23.81 -6.85
N SER A 276 -20.74 -23.16 -6.12
CA SER A 276 -21.01 -21.72 -6.28
C SER A 276 -21.03 -21.02 -4.94
N PHE A 277 -20.45 -19.82 -4.87
CA PHE A 277 -20.64 -18.86 -3.78
C PHE A 277 -21.97 -18.07 -3.90
N GLY A 278 -22.82 -18.44 -4.87
CA GLY A 278 -24.05 -17.75 -5.25
C GLY A 278 -25.35 -18.27 -4.63
N THR A 279 -26.49 -17.89 -5.24
CA THR A 279 -27.85 -18.31 -4.85
C THR A 279 -28.42 -19.36 -5.81
N PRO A 280 -28.00 -20.65 -5.76
CA PRO A 280 -28.48 -21.66 -6.69
C PRO A 280 -30.01 -21.78 -6.66
N LEU A 281 -30.63 -21.99 -7.82
CA LEU A 281 -32.07 -22.13 -7.97
C LEU A 281 -32.45 -23.61 -8.17
N GLY A 282 -33.55 -24.05 -7.58
CA GLY A 282 -34.12 -25.39 -7.81
C GLY A 282 -34.40 -26.19 -6.53
N LYS A 283 -34.60 -27.50 -6.71
CA LYS A 283 -34.89 -28.49 -5.66
C LYS A 283 -33.82 -29.58 -5.67
N CYS A 284 -33.66 -30.29 -4.56
CA CYS A 284 -32.69 -31.39 -4.43
C CYS A 284 -32.78 -32.39 -5.60
N GLY A 285 -31.66 -32.64 -6.28
CA GLY A 285 -31.58 -33.49 -7.48
C GLY A 285 -31.73 -32.76 -8.82
N ARG A 286 -32.14 -31.48 -8.82
CA ARG A 286 -32.31 -30.67 -10.05
C ARG A 286 -31.95 -29.20 -9.80
N TYR A 287 -30.78 -28.97 -9.21
CA TYR A 287 -30.22 -27.63 -9.03
C TYR A 287 -29.74 -27.06 -10.35
N GLN A 288 -29.97 -25.77 -10.55
CA GLN A 288 -29.41 -24.96 -11.62
C GLN A 288 -28.59 -23.83 -10.99
N GLN A 289 -27.54 -23.43 -11.70
CA GLN A 289 -26.79 -22.22 -11.39
C GLN A 289 -27.77 -21.05 -11.25
N GLY A 290 -27.72 -20.36 -10.12
CA GLY A 290 -28.60 -19.23 -9.87
C GLY A 290 -28.06 -17.92 -10.42
N GLU A 291 -28.90 -16.89 -10.42
CA GLU A 291 -28.62 -15.55 -10.95
C GLU A 291 -27.37 -14.89 -10.33
N CYS A 292 -27.10 -15.14 -9.04
CA CYS A 292 -25.96 -14.57 -8.33
C CYS A 292 -24.72 -15.47 -8.39
N HIS A 293 -24.28 -15.91 -9.57
CA HIS A 293 -23.04 -16.65 -9.74
C HIS A 293 -22.05 -15.86 -10.59
N ALA A 294 -20.87 -15.55 -10.04
CA ALA A 294 -19.75 -15.04 -10.83
C ALA A 294 -19.09 -16.20 -11.60
N ALA A 295 -19.52 -16.45 -12.85
CA ALA A 295 -18.88 -17.44 -13.72
C ALA A 295 -17.40 -17.09 -14.06
N THR A 296 -16.97 -15.90 -13.64
CA THR A 296 -15.72 -15.21 -13.98
C THR A 296 -14.69 -15.23 -12.86
N SER A 297 -14.98 -15.82 -11.69
CA SER A 297 -14.03 -15.91 -10.57
C SER A 297 -12.71 -16.61 -10.91
N TYR A 298 -12.69 -17.42 -11.98
CA TYR A 298 -11.49 -18.09 -12.50
C TYR A 298 -10.63 -17.22 -13.43
N ALA A 299 -11.13 -16.08 -13.89
CA ALA A 299 -10.47 -15.18 -14.84
C ALA A 299 -10.25 -13.78 -14.23
N ILE A 300 -9.92 -13.73 -12.94
CA ILE A 300 -9.52 -12.50 -12.28
C ILE A 300 -8.19 -12.08 -12.91
N LEU A 301 -8.24 -10.99 -13.67
CA LEU A 301 -7.08 -10.29 -14.20
C LEU A 301 -6.64 -9.32 -13.12
N GLU A 302 -5.39 -9.39 -12.72
CA GLU A 302 -4.83 -8.55 -11.65
C GLU A 302 -3.45 -8.04 -12.05
N ARG A 303 -2.98 -7.02 -11.32
CA ARG A 303 -1.61 -6.51 -11.38
C ARG A 303 -1.29 -5.89 -12.73
N VAL A 304 -2.30 -5.25 -13.33
CA VAL A 304 -2.15 -4.58 -14.62
C VAL A 304 -1.20 -3.39 -14.43
N HIS A 305 -0.16 -3.32 -15.27
CA HIS A 305 0.78 -2.23 -15.26
C HIS A 305 1.31 -1.91 -16.66
N LEU A 306 1.77 -0.67 -16.80
CA LEU A 306 2.27 -0.11 -18.05
C LEU A 306 3.73 0.30 -17.92
N THR A 307 4.49 0.15 -19.00
CA THR A 307 5.77 0.83 -19.18
C THR A 307 5.98 1.19 -20.65
N GLN A 308 6.88 2.13 -20.93
CA GLN A 308 7.19 2.54 -22.29
C GLN A 308 7.79 1.38 -23.08
N GLY A 309 7.29 1.15 -24.30
CA GLY A 309 7.60 -0.03 -25.12
C GLY A 309 8.60 0.18 -26.25
N ASP A 310 9.09 1.41 -26.43
CA ASP A 310 10.08 1.81 -27.42
C ASP A 310 10.97 2.94 -26.87
N HIS A 311 11.90 3.42 -27.69
CA HIS A 311 12.79 4.49 -27.30
C HIS A 311 12.04 5.82 -27.18
N ASP A 312 11.06 6.09 -28.06
CA ASP A 312 10.53 7.46 -28.28
C ASP A 312 9.08 7.69 -27.84
N GLY A 313 8.42 6.72 -27.22
CA GLY A 313 7.08 6.87 -26.64
C GLY A 313 5.92 6.51 -27.58
N ARG A 314 6.17 5.85 -28.72
CA ARG A 314 5.11 5.36 -29.63
C ARG A 314 4.73 3.91 -29.39
N ALA A 315 5.29 3.29 -28.37
CA ALA A 315 4.89 1.97 -27.93
C ALA A 315 4.66 1.92 -26.42
N MET A 316 3.78 1.01 -26.00
CA MET A 316 3.45 0.75 -24.61
C MET A 316 3.47 -0.75 -24.37
N ILE A 317 4.18 -1.21 -23.35
CA ILE A 317 4.10 -2.59 -22.87
C ILE A 317 2.98 -2.63 -21.84
N VAL A 318 1.96 -3.44 -22.12
CA VAL A 318 0.88 -3.76 -21.19
C VAL A 318 1.19 -5.11 -20.57
N SER A 319 1.24 -5.17 -19.25
CA SER A 319 1.53 -6.37 -18.48
C SER A 319 0.40 -6.70 -17.52
N TRP A 320 0.07 -7.99 -17.36
CA TRP A 320 -0.97 -8.44 -16.43
C TRP A 320 -0.76 -9.91 -16.04
N VAL A 321 -1.45 -10.35 -14.99
CA VAL A 321 -1.40 -11.74 -14.52
C VAL A 321 -2.78 -12.40 -14.61
N THR A 322 -2.81 -13.66 -15.04
CA THR A 322 -3.97 -14.55 -14.88
C THR A 322 -3.63 -15.79 -14.07
N PRO A 323 -4.60 -16.38 -13.35
CA PRO A 323 -4.40 -17.66 -12.67
C PRO A 323 -4.39 -18.85 -13.64
N LEU A 324 -4.96 -18.71 -14.85
CA LEU A 324 -5.05 -19.75 -15.88
C LEU A 324 -4.61 -19.21 -17.25
N ASN A 325 -3.87 -20.03 -18.00
CA ASN A 325 -3.46 -19.73 -19.38
C ASN A 325 -4.52 -20.25 -20.37
N LEU A 326 -5.58 -19.47 -20.57
CA LEU A 326 -6.67 -19.81 -21.49
C LEU A 326 -6.46 -19.11 -22.84
N ALA A 327 -7.01 -19.69 -23.91
CA ALA A 327 -6.96 -19.06 -25.23
C ALA A 327 -7.56 -17.64 -25.17
N GLY A 328 -6.79 -16.66 -25.64
CA GLY A 328 -7.17 -15.25 -25.65
C GLY A 328 -6.82 -14.46 -24.38
N THR A 329 -6.29 -15.08 -23.32
CA THR A 329 -5.88 -14.32 -22.11
C THR A 329 -4.64 -13.47 -22.32
N ASN A 330 -3.86 -13.71 -23.39
CA ASN A 330 -2.64 -12.99 -23.74
C ASN A 330 -2.86 -11.92 -24.83
N VAL A 331 -4.08 -11.41 -24.99
CA VAL A 331 -4.42 -10.42 -26.02
C VAL A 331 -4.83 -9.10 -25.37
N VAL A 332 -4.25 -8.01 -25.84
CA VAL A 332 -4.72 -6.65 -25.55
C VAL A 332 -5.55 -6.16 -26.73
N THR A 333 -6.75 -5.68 -26.45
CA THR A 333 -7.58 -4.98 -27.45
C THR A 333 -7.52 -3.48 -27.15
N TYR A 334 -7.25 -2.62 -28.12
CA TYR A 334 -7.03 -1.19 -27.87
C TYR A 334 -7.55 -0.30 -29.02
N TRP A 335 -7.89 0.95 -28.70
CA TRP A 335 -8.36 1.96 -29.65
C TRP A 335 -8.17 3.37 -29.11
N ILE A 336 -8.21 4.37 -29.99
CA ILE A 336 -8.16 5.79 -29.61
C ILE A 336 -9.48 6.16 -28.92
N ALA A 337 -9.43 6.86 -27.79
CA ALA A 337 -10.61 7.39 -27.12
C ALA A 337 -11.32 8.40 -28.04
N GLY A 338 -12.57 8.12 -28.44
CA GLY A 338 -13.34 8.99 -29.33
C GLY A 338 -13.97 10.18 -28.60
N ASN A 339 -14.24 11.27 -29.34
CA ASN A 339 -14.89 12.49 -28.84
C ASN A 339 -16.42 12.57 -29.05
N SER A 340 -17.06 11.64 -29.78
CA SER A 340 -18.53 11.64 -29.92
C SER A 340 -19.12 10.30 -30.41
N SER A 341 -20.44 10.19 -30.22
CA SER A 341 -21.26 8.99 -30.04
C SER A 341 -21.58 8.10 -31.25
N ASP A 342 -21.11 8.39 -32.47
CA ASP A 342 -21.77 7.83 -33.68
C ASP A 342 -20.94 6.86 -34.53
N VAL A 343 -19.68 6.58 -34.20
CA VAL A 343 -18.86 5.58 -34.91
C VAL A 343 -18.25 4.61 -33.90
N LYS A 344 -18.55 3.31 -34.03
CA LYS A 344 -17.88 2.27 -33.23
C LYS A 344 -16.37 2.36 -33.48
N PRO A 345 -15.54 2.56 -32.44
CA PRO A 345 -14.11 2.72 -32.62
C PRO A 345 -13.50 1.45 -33.21
N ALA A 346 -12.58 1.61 -34.19
CA ALA A 346 -11.86 0.51 -34.80
C ALA A 346 -10.89 -0.12 -33.78
N LYS A 347 -11.34 -1.17 -33.08
CA LYS A 347 -10.55 -1.90 -32.10
C LYS A 347 -9.41 -2.68 -32.78
N LYS A 348 -8.17 -2.39 -32.40
CA LYS A 348 -6.97 -3.13 -32.79
C LYS A 348 -6.61 -4.16 -31.71
N LYS A 349 -5.77 -5.14 -32.05
CA LYS A 349 -5.30 -6.18 -31.13
C LYS A 349 -3.78 -6.28 -31.14
N ALA A 350 -3.20 -6.53 -29.98
CA ALA A 350 -1.79 -6.88 -29.81
C ALA A 350 -1.70 -8.20 -29.04
N HIS A 351 -0.91 -9.15 -29.56
CA HIS A 351 -0.67 -10.43 -28.92
C HIS A 351 0.58 -10.34 -28.05
N GLY A 352 0.45 -10.74 -26.79
CA GLY A 352 1.54 -10.80 -25.82
C GLY A 352 2.15 -12.19 -25.70
N SER A 353 3.37 -12.21 -25.17
CA SER A 353 4.00 -13.44 -24.68
C SER A 353 3.47 -13.79 -23.30
N THR A 354 3.40 -15.09 -23.01
CA THR A 354 3.01 -15.62 -21.69
C THR A 354 4.18 -16.37 -21.08
N SER A 355 4.46 -16.14 -19.80
CA SER A 355 5.45 -16.91 -19.03
C SER A 355 4.95 -17.20 -17.62
N SER A 356 5.65 -18.07 -16.91
CA SER A 356 5.48 -18.33 -15.48
C SER A 356 6.83 -18.69 -14.89
N TYR A 357 7.05 -18.40 -13.62
CA TYR A 357 8.28 -18.78 -12.93
C TYR A 357 7.97 -19.46 -11.59
N ARG A 358 8.97 -20.17 -11.08
CA ARG A 358 8.97 -20.72 -9.72
C ARG A 358 10.05 -20.03 -8.91
N PHE A 359 9.82 -19.91 -7.62
CA PHE A 359 10.81 -19.42 -6.67
C PHE A 359 10.59 -20.15 -5.36
N TYR A 360 11.53 -21.01 -4.95
CA TYR A 360 11.34 -21.89 -3.79
C TYR A 360 10.02 -22.70 -3.89
N ASP A 361 9.10 -22.54 -2.93
CA ASP A 361 7.79 -23.19 -2.88
C ASP A 361 6.69 -22.42 -3.64
N TYR A 362 7.00 -21.22 -4.13
CA TYR A 362 6.08 -20.39 -4.89
C TYR A 362 6.08 -20.73 -6.38
N THR A 363 4.88 -20.73 -6.99
CA THR A 363 4.69 -20.76 -8.44
C THR A 363 3.84 -19.57 -8.83
N SER A 364 4.32 -18.77 -9.79
CA SER A 364 3.58 -17.61 -10.27
C SER A 364 2.31 -17.99 -11.01
N GLY A 365 1.38 -17.04 -11.11
CA GLY A 365 0.38 -17.07 -12.18
C GLY A 365 1.03 -16.97 -13.56
N PHE A 366 0.20 -16.90 -14.59
CA PHE A 366 0.65 -16.65 -15.96
C PHE A 366 0.82 -15.15 -16.17
N LEU A 367 2.07 -14.75 -16.36
CA LEU A 367 2.50 -13.38 -16.63
C LEU A 367 2.39 -13.13 -18.13
N HIS A 368 1.60 -12.13 -18.51
CA HIS A 368 1.39 -11.73 -19.89
C HIS A 368 2.02 -10.37 -20.15
N HIS A 369 2.75 -10.24 -21.26
CA HIS A 369 3.35 -8.98 -21.69
C HIS A 369 3.09 -8.76 -23.17
N ALA A 370 2.37 -7.68 -23.51
CA ALA A 370 2.05 -7.32 -24.88
C ALA A 370 2.55 -5.91 -25.21
N THR A 371 3.36 -5.78 -26.24
CA THR A 371 3.82 -4.48 -26.73
C THR A 371 2.87 -3.96 -27.81
N ILE A 372 2.15 -2.88 -27.50
CA ILE A 372 1.39 -2.11 -28.49
C ILE A 372 2.35 -1.15 -29.17
N LYS A 373 2.45 -1.17 -30.50
CA LYS A 373 3.39 -0.36 -31.29
C LYS A 373 2.67 0.57 -32.26
N GLY A 374 3.37 1.61 -32.71
CA GLY A 374 2.87 2.52 -33.74
C GLY A 374 1.73 3.40 -33.26
N LEU A 375 1.72 3.74 -31.97
CA LEU A 375 0.76 4.65 -31.38
C LEU A 375 0.99 6.09 -31.90
N GLU A 376 -0.07 6.89 -31.87
CA GLU A 376 0.00 8.33 -32.09
C GLU A 376 0.51 9.02 -30.82
N TYR A 377 1.23 10.12 -30.97
CA TYR A 377 1.68 10.95 -29.85
C TYR A 377 0.53 11.76 -29.29
N ASP A 378 0.60 12.10 -28.01
CA ASP A 378 -0.38 12.94 -27.31
C ASP A 378 -1.84 12.46 -27.48
N THR A 379 -2.03 11.15 -27.49
CA THR A 379 -3.32 10.51 -27.78
C THR A 379 -3.74 9.60 -26.64
N LYS A 380 -4.96 9.79 -26.16
CA LYS A 380 -5.58 8.91 -25.16
C LYS A 380 -6.04 7.62 -25.83
N TYR A 381 -5.53 6.49 -25.34
CA TYR A 381 -5.94 5.15 -25.75
C TYR A 381 -6.76 4.49 -24.65
N ILE A 382 -7.81 3.80 -25.06
CA ILE A 382 -8.50 2.82 -24.23
C ILE A 382 -7.94 1.45 -24.56
N TYR A 383 -7.70 0.62 -23.55
CA TYR A 383 -7.29 -0.76 -23.74
C TYR A 383 -8.05 -1.71 -22.82
N GLU A 384 -8.26 -2.92 -23.32
CA GLU A 384 -8.95 -4.02 -22.67
C GLU A 384 -8.01 -5.21 -22.60
N VAL A 385 -7.91 -5.80 -21.41
CA VAL A 385 -7.26 -7.10 -21.20
C VAL A 385 -8.30 -8.10 -20.73
N GLY A 386 -8.09 -9.37 -21.06
CA GLY A 386 -8.96 -10.46 -20.63
C GLY A 386 -9.60 -11.26 -21.75
N THR A 387 -10.58 -12.07 -21.38
CA THR A 387 -11.35 -12.91 -22.30
C THR A 387 -12.77 -12.38 -22.42
N ALA A 388 -13.53 -12.79 -23.45
CA ALA A 388 -14.92 -12.34 -23.66
C ALA A 388 -15.85 -12.53 -22.44
N LYS A 389 -15.47 -13.38 -21.48
CA LYS A 389 -16.21 -13.61 -20.25
C LYS A 389 -15.79 -12.68 -19.10
N SER A 390 -14.55 -12.19 -19.08
CA SER A 390 -13.98 -11.33 -18.04
C SER A 390 -13.01 -10.35 -18.69
N VAL A 391 -13.52 -9.16 -19.04
CA VAL A 391 -12.75 -8.07 -19.64
C VAL A 391 -12.62 -6.95 -18.61
N ARG A 392 -11.40 -6.45 -18.44
CA ARG A 392 -11.14 -5.21 -17.69
C ARG A 392 -10.66 -4.14 -18.66
N GLN A 393 -11.25 -2.95 -18.55
CA GLN A 393 -10.93 -1.81 -19.40
C GLN A 393 -10.16 -0.76 -18.60
N PHE A 394 -9.15 -0.20 -19.22
CA PHE A 394 -8.26 0.83 -18.69
C PHE A 394 -7.98 1.86 -19.77
N HIS A 395 -7.16 2.87 -19.46
CA HIS A 395 -6.73 3.85 -20.44
C HIS A 395 -5.34 4.38 -20.12
N PHE A 396 -4.65 4.91 -21.12
CA PHE A 396 -3.41 5.67 -20.94
C PHE A 396 -3.33 6.77 -22.00
N THR A 397 -2.47 7.76 -21.77
CA THR A 397 -2.15 8.78 -22.77
C THR A 397 -0.70 8.62 -23.19
N THR A 398 -0.45 8.53 -24.50
CA THR A 398 0.93 8.54 -25.02
C THR A 398 1.57 9.90 -24.80
N PRO A 399 2.89 9.98 -24.58
CA PRO A 399 3.55 11.26 -24.43
C PRO A 399 3.44 12.08 -25.73
N PRO A 400 3.59 13.41 -25.65
CA PRO A 400 3.88 14.23 -26.83
C PRO A 400 5.16 13.74 -27.51
N LYS A 401 5.31 14.07 -28.80
CA LYS A 401 6.52 13.78 -29.57
C LYS A 401 7.72 14.41 -28.87
N VAL A 402 8.84 13.68 -28.85
CA VAL A 402 10.12 14.20 -28.33
C VAL A 402 10.44 15.56 -28.96
N GLY A 403 10.80 16.53 -28.11
CA GLY A 403 11.16 17.88 -28.54
C GLY A 403 11.59 18.78 -27.38
N PRO A 404 12.39 19.82 -27.65
CA PRO A 404 13.11 20.55 -26.61
C PRO A 404 12.23 21.39 -25.69
N ASP A 405 11.20 22.01 -26.24
CA ASP A 405 10.30 22.91 -25.51
C ASP A 405 8.97 22.24 -25.12
N VAL A 406 8.91 20.91 -25.20
CA VAL A 406 7.72 20.12 -24.85
C VAL A 406 7.61 20.02 -23.33
N PRO A 407 6.55 20.54 -22.69
CA PRO A 407 6.38 20.38 -21.25
C PRO A 407 6.02 18.93 -20.92
N TYR A 408 6.55 18.41 -19.81
CA TYR A 408 6.23 17.08 -19.31
C TYR A 408 6.38 17.02 -17.80
N THR A 409 5.59 16.19 -17.12
CA THR A 409 5.67 16.04 -15.66
C THR A 409 5.85 14.59 -15.27
N PHE A 410 6.93 14.34 -14.55
CA PHE A 410 7.25 13.04 -13.99
C PHE A 410 6.91 13.01 -12.50
N GLY A 411 6.28 11.93 -12.05
CA GLY A 411 6.36 11.52 -10.65
C GLY A 411 7.69 10.81 -10.39
N ILE A 412 8.22 10.92 -9.18
CA ILE A 412 9.46 10.27 -8.76
C ILE A 412 9.21 9.59 -7.43
N ILE A 413 9.46 8.28 -7.37
CA ILE A 413 9.26 7.42 -6.19
C ILE A 413 10.43 6.43 -6.14
N GLY A 414 10.98 6.13 -4.97
CA GLY A 414 11.86 5.00 -4.73
C GLY A 414 11.38 4.20 -3.52
N ASP A 415 11.81 2.94 -3.40
CA ASP A 415 11.79 2.23 -2.11
C ASP A 415 10.39 2.17 -1.49
N LEU A 416 9.41 1.85 -2.33
CA LEU A 416 8.00 2.03 -1.99
C LEU A 416 7.54 0.98 -0.99
N GLY A 417 7.80 -0.30 -1.26
CA GLY A 417 7.22 -1.40 -0.48
C GLY A 417 5.70 -1.42 -0.52
N GLN A 418 5.09 -1.95 0.54
CA GLN A 418 3.64 -2.17 0.63
C GLN A 418 3.09 -2.05 2.06
N THR A 419 3.59 -1.08 2.80
CA THR A 419 3.13 -0.70 4.14
C THR A 419 1.97 0.30 4.07
N TYR A 420 1.51 0.78 5.23
CA TYR A 420 0.60 1.91 5.31
C TYR A 420 1.21 3.19 4.75
N ALA A 421 2.49 3.47 5.05
CA ALA A 421 3.20 4.62 4.52
C ALA A 421 3.36 4.54 2.99
N SER A 422 3.64 3.35 2.45
CA SER A 422 3.66 3.12 1.00
C SER A 422 2.34 3.53 0.35
N ASN A 423 1.23 3.14 1.00
CA ASN A 423 -0.10 3.48 0.53
C ASN A 423 -0.35 4.99 0.60
N GLU A 424 0.01 5.66 1.69
CA GLU A 424 -0.06 7.11 1.78
C GLU A 424 0.73 7.79 0.66
N THR A 425 2.00 7.40 0.44
CA THR A 425 2.85 7.94 -0.62
C THR A 425 2.23 7.82 -2.01
N LEU A 426 1.73 6.61 -2.35
CA LEU A 426 1.13 6.38 -3.66
C LEU A 426 -0.15 7.20 -3.86
N TYR A 427 -1.01 7.28 -2.86
CA TYR A 427 -2.27 8.04 -2.96
C TYR A 427 -2.05 9.55 -2.87
N HIS A 428 -1.02 10.01 -2.15
CA HIS A 428 -0.56 11.40 -2.15
C HIS A 428 -0.10 11.79 -3.56
N TYR A 429 0.72 10.97 -4.22
CA TYR A 429 1.06 11.15 -5.64
C TYR A 429 -0.16 11.16 -6.56
N MET A 430 -1.04 10.16 -6.45
CA MET A 430 -2.21 10.03 -7.31
C MET A 430 -3.23 11.17 -7.15
N SER A 431 -3.21 11.87 -6.02
CA SER A 431 -4.04 13.05 -5.81
C SER A 431 -3.62 14.23 -6.71
N ASN A 432 -2.37 14.23 -7.20
CA ASN A 432 -1.87 15.24 -8.11
C ASN A 432 -2.10 14.82 -9.57
N PRO A 433 -3.00 15.50 -10.30
CA PRO A 433 -3.37 15.08 -11.66
C PRO A 433 -2.29 15.40 -12.70
N LYS A 434 -1.19 16.07 -12.34
CA LYS A 434 -0.14 16.47 -13.28
C LYS A 434 0.81 15.33 -13.66
N GLY A 435 0.98 14.32 -12.80
CA GLY A 435 1.90 13.20 -13.04
C GLY A 435 1.48 12.38 -14.25
N GLN A 436 2.36 12.29 -15.27
CA GLN A 436 2.06 11.60 -16.53
C GLN A 436 2.87 10.30 -16.73
N ALA A 437 3.94 10.12 -15.98
CA ALA A 437 4.76 8.91 -15.91
C ALA A 437 5.56 8.93 -14.60
N VAL A 438 5.91 7.75 -14.08
CA VAL A 438 6.70 7.63 -12.85
C VAL A 438 8.11 7.15 -13.15
N LEU A 439 9.11 7.87 -12.66
CA LEU A 439 10.50 7.42 -12.56
C LEU A 439 10.65 6.71 -11.22
N PHE A 440 10.96 5.42 -11.27
CA PHE A 440 10.96 4.56 -10.09
C PHE A 440 12.38 4.12 -9.75
N ALA A 441 12.92 4.60 -8.62
CA ALA A 441 14.34 4.50 -8.26
C ALA A 441 14.73 3.17 -7.56
N GLY A 442 14.12 2.05 -7.95
CA GLY A 442 14.39 0.71 -7.39
C GLY A 442 13.67 0.40 -6.08
N ASP A 443 13.80 -0.84 -5.62
CA ASP A 443 13.19 -1.42 -4.43
C ASP A 443 11.66 -1.33 -4.44
N LEU A 444 11.06 -2.25 -5.19
CA LEU A 444 9.63 -2.24 -5.45
C LEU A 444 8.89 -2.85 -4.26
N SER A 445 9.00 -4.17 -4.06
CA SER A 445 8.02 -4.91 -3.25
C SER A 445 8.46 -5.27 -1.84
N TYR A 446 9.77 -5.31 -1.57
CA TYR A 446 10.36 -5.83 -0.33
C TYR A 446 9.82 -7.23 0.00
N ALA A 447 9.67 -8.08 -1.02
CA ALA A 447 9.21 -9.46 -0.85
C ALA A 447 10.28 -10.35 -0.21
N ASP A 448 11.54 -10.01 -0.42
CA ASP A 448 12.73 -10.65 0.14
C ASP A 448 12.86 -10.49 1.66
N ASP A 449 12.32 -9.41 2.23
CA ASP A 449 12.22 -9.22 3.69
C ASP A 449 11.27 -10.21 4.39
N GLN A 450 10.49 -10.99 3.62
CA GLN A 450 9.67 -12.05 4.19
C GLN A 450 10.43 -13.38 4.24
N PRO A 451 10.06 -14.30 5.15
CA PRO A 451 10.65 -15.63 5.20
C PRO A 451 10.67 -16.31 3.82
N ASN A 452 11.85 -16.72 3.38
CA ASN A 452 12.12 -17.35 2.07
C ASN A 452 11.75 -16.47 0.85
N HIS A 453 11.80 -15.15 1.02
CA HIS A 453 11.44 -14.16 0.00
C HIS A 453 10.03 -14.42 -0.56
N ASP A 454 9.03 -14.42 0.32
CA ASP A 454 7.67 -14.80 -0.03
C ASP A 454 7.12 -14.00 -1.24
N GLN A 455 7.18 -14.64 -2.40
CA GLN A 455 6.80 -14.03 -3.68
C GLN A 455 5.30 -13.71 -3.79
N ARG A 456 4.48 -14.15 -2.83
CA ARG A 456 3.10 -13.65 -2.69
C ARG A 456 3.08 -12.15 -2.36
N LYS A 457 4.18 -11.58 -1.85
CA LYS A 457 4.34 -10.13 -1.65
C LYS A 457 4.54 -9.36 -2.95
N TRP A 458 5.21 -9.93 -3.95
CA TRP A 458 5.21 -9.36 -5.30
C TRP A 458 3.80 -9.30 -5.88
N ASP A 459 2.96 -10.28 -5.54
CA ASP A 459 1.58 -10.38 -6.00
C ASP A 459 0.66 -9.34 -5.35
N THR A 460 0.79 -9.10 -4.05
CA THR A 460 0.06 -8.03 -3.35
C THR A 460 0.55 -6.66 -3.78
N TRP A 461 1.86 -6.47 -3.95
CA TRP A 461 2.42 -5.21 -4.45
C TRP A 461 1.89 -4.85 -5.84
N GLY A 462 1.85 -5.81 -6.77
CA GLY A 462 1.29 -5.56 -8.10
C GLY A 462 -0.19 -5.15 -8.07
N ARG A 463 -1.00 -5.68 -7.13
CA ARG A 463 -2.40 -5.27 -6.94
C ARG A 463 -2.50 -3.89 -6.29
N PHE A 464 -1.60 -3.60 -5.35
CA PHE A 464 -1.49 -2.31 -4.68
C PHE A 464 -1.17 -1.18 -5.66
N MET A 465 -0.26 -1.42 -6.62
CA MET A 465 0.17 -0.42 -7.61
C MET A 465 -0.78 -0.24 -8.79
N GLU A 466 -1.62 -1.24 -9.10
CA GLU A 466 -2.52 -1.24 -10.26
C GLU A 466 -3.38 0.03 -10.42
N PRO A 467 -3.94 0.64 -9.35
CA PRO A 467 -4.72 1.88 -9.45
C PRO A 467 -3.95 3.04 -10.10
N CYS A 468 -2.62 3.02 -10.07
CA CYS A 468 -1.75 4.00 -10.71
C CYS A 468 -1.11 3.43 -11.98
N ALA A 469 -0.43 2.28 -11.86
CA ALA A 469 0.40 1.71 -12.90
C ALA A 469 -0.38 1.22 -14.13
N ALA A 470 -1.69 0.98 -14.02
CA ALA A 470 -2.55 0.64 -15.16
C ALA A 470 -2.94 1.86 -16.01
N TYR A 471 -2.63 3.09 -15.57
CA TYR A 471 -3.07 4.32 -16.26
C TYR A 471 -1.92 5.20 -16.74
N GLN A 472 -0.73 5.02 -16.19
CA GLN A 472 0.47 5.74 -16.57
C GLN A 472 1.69 4.80 -16.49
N PRO A 473 2.71 5.02 -17.33
CA PRO A 473 3.86 4.13 -17.36
C PRO A 473 4.83 4.40 -16.22
N PHE A 474 5.38 3.32 -15.68
CA PHE A 474 6.46 3.33 -14.72
C PHE A 474 7.77 2.95 -15.41
N ILE A 475 8.82 3.73 -15.18
CA ILE A 475 10.17 3.51 -15.70
C ILE A 475 11.03 3.08 -14.51
N PHE A 476 11.33 1.78 -14.45
CA PHE A 476 11.95 1.15 -13.29
C PHE A 476 13.47 1.08 -13.42
N ALA A 477 14.17 1.51 -12.37
CA ALA A 477 15.49 0.98 -12.00
C ALA A 477 15.31 -0.27 -11.12
N ALA A 478 16.33 -1.13 -11.07
CA ALA A 478 16.36 -2.28 -10.17
C ALA A 478 17.19 -1.93 -8.92
N GLY A 479 16.63 -2.17 -7.74
CA GLY A 479 17.32 -1.99 -6.45
C GLY A 479 17.91 -3.28 -5.89
N ASN A 480 18.39 -3.24 -4.65
CA ASN A 480 18.94 -4.45 -4.01
C ASN A 480 17.85 -5.45 -3.63
N HIS A 481 16.65 -5.01 -3.28
CA HIS A 481 15.54 -5.90 -2.95
C HIS A 481 14.99 -6.63 -4.20
N GLU A 482 15.38 -6.21 -5.40
CA GLU A 482 15.13 -6.97 -6.62
C GLU A 482 16.19 -8.05 -6.89
N ILE A 483 17.32 -8.07 -6.17
CA ILE A 483 18.38 -9.06 -6.39
C ILE A 483 17.83 -10.47 -6.14
N ASP A 484 17.05 -10.70 -5.09
CA ASP A 484 16.42 -12.00 -4.81
C ASP A 484 17.44 -13.18 -4.87
N PHE A 485 18.68 -12.96 -4.44
CA PHE A 485 19.76 -13.96 -4.44
C PHE A 485 19.76 -14.73 -3.12
N ALA A 486 19.18 -15.93 -3.14
CA ALA A 486 18.96 -16.77 -1.97
C ALA A 486 19.39 -18.24 -2.25
N PRO A 487 20.71 -18.50 -2.43
CA PRO A 487 21.21 -19.83 -2.74
C PRO A 487 20.86 -20.88 -1.66
N GLU A 488 20.67 -20.47 -0.41
CA GLU A 488 20.27 -21.30 0.73
C GLU A 488 18.89 -21.95 0.58
N ILE A 489 17.99 -21.37 -0.21
CA ILE A 489 16.69 -21.94 -0.57
C ILE A 489 16.64 -22.42 -2.03
N GLY A 490 17.80 -22.52 -2.69
CA GLY A 490 17.92 -23.02 -4.06
C GLY A 490 17.63 -21.97 -5.14
N GLU A 491 17.74 -20.68 -4.82
CA GLU A 491 17.49 -19.57 -5.76
C GLU A 491 18.78 -18.74 -6.00
N PRO A 492 19.74 -19.24 -6.80
CA PRO A 492 21.04 -18.58 -7.00
C PRO A 492 21.03 -17.53 -8.13
N HIS A 493 19.89 -17.26 -8.76
CA HIS A 493 19.81 -16.41 -9.94
C HIS A 493 19.25 -15.04 -9.60
N ALA A 494 20.12 -14.03 -9.60
CA ALA A 494 19.75 -12.66 -9.29
C ALA A 494 18.67 -12.09 -10.24
N PHE A 495 17.80 -11.23 -9.73
CA PHE A 495 16.74 -10.51 -10.44
C PHE A 495 15.65 -11.38 -11.07
N LYS A 496 15.60 -12.67 -10.75
CA LYS A 496 14.67 -13.61 -11.38
C LYS A 496 13.21 -13.16 -11.26
N PRO A 497 12.66 -12.81 -10.07
CA PRO A 497 11.29 -12.32 -9.96
C PRO A 497 11.03 -11.02 -10.71
N TYR A 498 11.93 -10.03 -10.54
CA TYR A 498 11.83 -8.73 -11.19
C TYR A 498 11.77 -8.85 -12.72
N MET A 499 12.72 -9.58 -13.33
CA MET A 499 12.82 -9.73 -14.78
C MET A 499 11.62 -10.47 -15.41
N HIS A 500 10.93 -11.31 -14.63
CA HIS A 500 9.71 -11.98 -15.06
C HIS A 500 8.47 -11.09 -14.97
N ARG A 501 8.46 -10.09 -14.07
CA ARG A 501 7.27 -9.29 -13.76
C ARG A 501 7.25 -7.94 -14.46
N TYR A 502 8.40 -7.27 -14.56
CA TYR A 502 8.53 -5.90 -15.04
C TYR A 502 9.45 -5.83 -16.27
N PRO A 503 8.94 -6.19 -17.46
CA PRO A 503 9.70 -6.03 -18.70
C PRO A 503 9.87 -4.55 -19.03
N ASN A 504 10.86 -4.23 -19.86
CA ASN A 504 11.06 -2.89 -20.42
C ASN A 504 11.55 -2.98 -21.87
N SER A 505 11.79 -1.83 -22.50
CA SER A 505 12.20 -1.70 -23.90
C SER A 505 13.72 -1.64 -24.09
N TYR A 506 14.54 -2.26 -23.22
CA TYR A 506 16.01 -2.12 -23.22
C TYR A 506 16.71 -2.33 -24.57
N LYS A 507 16.17 -3.21 -25.43
CA LYS A 507 16.72 -3.44 -26.78
C LYS A 507 16.62 -2.20 -27.68
N SER A 508 15.64 -1.33 -27.43
CA SER A 508 15.43 -0.09 -28.19
C SER A 508 16.50 0.98 -27.92
N SER A 509 17.22 0.88 -26.79
CA SER A 509 18.41 1.69 -26.49
C SER A 509 19.72 0.96 -26.79
N GLY A 510 19.68 -0.16 -27.53
CA GLY A 510 20.87 -0.96 -27.83
C GLY A 510 21.48 -1.68 -26.62
N SER A 511 20.77 -1.74 -25.48
CA SER A 511 21.22 -2.52 -24.33
C SER A 511 21.02 -4.02 -24.56
N ILE A 512 21.87 -4.82 -23.91
CA ILE A 512 21.76 -6.28 -23.89
C ILE A 512 21.06 -6.82 -22.64
N SER A 513 20.73 -5.96 -21.67
CA SER A 513 20.14 -6.32 -20.38
C SER A 513 18.95 -5.43 -20.04
N PRO A 514 17.88 -5.96 -19.43
CA PRO A 514 16.78 -5.15 -18.93
C PRO A 514 17.16 -4.30 -17.71
N LEU A 515 18.33 -4.50 -17.11
CA LEU A 515 18.73 -3.81 -15.87
C LEU A 515 19.34 -2.43 -16.13
N TRP A 516 19.86 -2.17 -17.34
CA TRP A 516 20.34 -0.85 -17.75
C TRP A 516 19.85 -0.54 -19.16
N TYR A 517 19.24 0.61 -19.35
CA TYR A 517 18.61 1.00 -20.61
C TYR A 517 18.35 2.51 -20.63
N SER A 518 17.86 3.03 -21.75
CA SER A 518 17.42 4.41 -21.83
C SER A 518 16.08 4.53 -22.55
N VAL A 519 15.39 5.63 -22.28
CA VAL A 519 14.17 6.03 -22.97
C VAL A 519 14.17 7.55 -23.16
N ARG A 520 13.52 8.01 -24.22
CA ARG A 520 13.22 9.42 -24.48
C ARG A 520 11.73 9.66 -24.32
N ARG A 521 11.38 10.73 -23.60
CA ARG A 521 9.98 11.05 -23.31
C ARG A 521 9.79 12.54 -23.07
N GLY A 522 8.95 13.16 -23.89
CA GLY A 522 8.82 14.62 -23.90
C GLY A 522 10.18 15.27 -24.18
N PRO A 523 10.68 16.17 -23.31
CA PRO A 523 11.97 16.83 -23.50
C PRO A 523 13.14 16.10 -22.82
N ALA A 524 12.92 14.91 -22.26
CA ALA A 524 13.89 14.20 -21.44
C ALA A 524 14.51 12.98 -22.13
N HIS A 525 15.83 12.83 -21.98
CA HIS A 525 16.59 11.61 -22.21
C HIS A 525 16.91 11.00 -20.86
N ILE A 526 16.41 9.80 -20.61
CA ILE A 526 16.46 9.16 -19.30
C ILE A 526 17.31 7.90 -19.41
N ILE A 527 18.39 7.85 -18.66
CA ILE A 527 19.32 6.72 -18.59
C ILE A 527 19.11 6.00 -17.26
N ILE A 528 18.85 4.70 -17.32
CA ILE A 528 18.68 3.83 -16.16
C ILE A 528 19.93 2.96 -16.06
N LEU A 529 20.60 3.02 -14.92
CA LEU A 529 21.78 2.21 -14.60
C LEU A 529 21.44 1.20 -13.50
N SER A 530 22.17 0.08 -13.51
CA SER A 530 22.05 -0.97 -12.52
C SER A 530 23.22 -0.92 -11.55
N SER A 531 22.93 -0.46 -10.32
CA SER A 531 23.88 -0.42 -9.19
C SER A 531 24.45 -1.78 -8.82
N TYR A 532 23.76 -2.87 -9.17
CA TYR A 532 24.05 -4.24 -8.73
C TYR A 532 24.42 -5.18 -9.88
N SER A 533 24.68 -4.62 -11.07
CA SER A 533 25.29 -5.33 -12.19
C SER A 533 26.74 -4.89 -12.37
N ALA A 534 27.56 -5.67 -13.09
CA ALA A 534 28.93 -5.28 -13.35
C ALA A 534 29.00 -3.96 -14.15
N TYR A 535 29.74 -2.97 -13.63
CA TYR A 535 29.98 -1.66 -14.25
C TYR A 535 31.49 -1.31 -14.34
N GLY A 536 32.37 -2.26 -14.02
CA GLY A 536 33.81 -2.08 -14.20
C GLY A 536 34.16 -1.83 -15.68
N LYS A 537 35.35 -1.27 -15.92
CA LYS A 537 35.84 -1.01 -17.29
C LYS A 537 35.71 -2.26 -18.16
N TYR A 538 35.21 -2.10 -19.38
CA TYR A 538 34.95 -3.15 -20.38
C TYR A 538 33.78 -4.09 -20.08
N THR A 539 33.04 -3.91 -18.98
CA THR A 539 31.79 -4.65 -18.76
C THR A 539 30.70 -4.18 -19.73
N PRO A 540 29.67 -5.00 -19.99
CA PRO A 540 28.61 -4.63 -20.91
C PRO A 540 27.89 -3.32 -20.56
N GLN A 541 27.61 -3.06 -19.28
CA GLN A 541 26.98 -1.82 -18.83
C GLN A 541 27.90 -0.61 -19.06
N TYR A 542 29.20 -0.75 -18.77
CA TYR A 542 30.20 0.30 -18.98
C TYR A 542 30.29 0.71 -20.47
N LEU A 543 30.42 -0.28 -21.36
CA LEU A 543 30.52 -0.05 -22.80
C LEU A 543 29.23 0.52 -23.38
N TRP A 544 28.08 0.04 -22.88
CA TRP A 544 26.78 0.57 -23.28
C TRP A 544 26.62 2.03 -22.88
N LEU A 545 26.95 2.40 -21.63
CA LEU A 545 26.82 3.77 -21.16
C LEU A 545 27.74 4.73 -21.92
N GLU A 546 28.98 4.30 -22.21
CA GLU A 546 29.91 5.10 -23.02
C GLU A 546 29.30 5.44 -24.39
N GLN A 547 28.65 4.48 -25.04
CA GLN A 547 28.00 4.71 -26.32
C GLN A 547 26.71 5.51 -26.17
N GLU A 548 25.94 5.26 -25.13
CA GLU A 548 24.66 5.93 -24.91
C GLU A 548 24.82 7.43 -24.64
N LEU A 549 25.83 7.83 -23.86
CA LEU A 549 26.13 9.25 -23.64
C LEU A 549 26.50 9.99 -24.95
N LYS A 550 27.12 9.29 -25.92
CA LYS A 550 27.40 9.85 -27.26
C LYS A 550 26.13 10.00 -28.12
N ASN A 551 25.09 9.23 -27.82
CA ASN A 551 23.82 9.27 -28.55
C ASN A 551 22.88 10.38 -28.03
N VAL A 552 23.17 11.00 -26.87
CA VAL A 552 22.35 12.07 -26.31
C VAL A 552 22.39 13.30 -27.22
N ASN A 553 21.23 13.71 -27.73
CA ASN A 553 21.07 14.95 -28.49
C ASN A 553 20.33 16.00 -27.66
N ARG A 554 21.05 16.97 -27.09
CA ARG A 554 20.50 18.02 -26.21
C ARG A 554 19.60 19.02 -26.96
N GLU A 555 19.65 19.09 -28.28
CA GLU A 555 18.73 19.91 -29.09
C GLU A 555 17.36 19.25 -29.28
N GLU A 556 17.26 17.92 -29.12
CA GLU A 556 16.00 17.18 -29.14
C GLU A 556 15.46 16.93 -27.73
N THR A 557 16.34 16.51 -26.83
CA THR A 557 16.04 16.16 -25.43
C THR A 557 17.00 16.91 -24.51
N PRO A 558 16.70 18.18 -24.18
CA PRO A 558 17.60 19.02 -23.40
C PRO A 558 17.80 18.52 -21.98
N TRP A 559 16.84 17.80 -21.40
CA TRP A 559 16.94 17.29 -20.03
C TRP A 559 17.56 15.89 -20.02
N LEU A 560 18.78 15.78 -19.50
CA LEU A 560 19.47 14.51 -19.33
C LEU A 560 19.35 14.06 -17.87
N ILE A 561 18.61 12.97 -17.64
CA ILE A 561 18.31 12.42 -16.32
C ILE A 561 18.93 11.03 -16.21
N VAL A 562 19.61 10.76 -15.10
CA VAL A 562 20.14 9.43 -14.78
C VAL A 562 19.40 8.88 -13.56
N ILE A 563 19.05 7.60 -13.58
CA ILE A 563 18.49 6.88 -12.44
C ILE A 563 19.45 5.76 -12.08
N VAL A 564 19.89 5.76 -10.82
CA VAL A 564 20.60 4.66 -10.14
C VAL A 564 19.75 4.25 -8.95
N HIS A 565 20.05 3.13 -8.29
CA HIS A 565 19.40 2.83 -7.02
C HIS A 565 20.24 3.34 -5.85
N SER A 566 21.50 2.90 -5.73
CA SER A 566 22.40 3.34 -4.66
C SER A 566 22.95 4.77 -4.92
N PRO A 567 22.73 5.75 -4.01
CA PRO A 567 23.16 7.13 -4.18
C PRO A 567 24.68 7.31 -4.09
N TRP A 568 25.24 8.17 -4.95
CA TRP A 568 26.68 8.48 -4.97
C TRP A 568 27.07 9.58 -3.98
N TYR A 569 26.13 10.49 -3.71
CA TYR A 569 26.25 11.49 -2.66
C TYR A 569 25.14 11.21 -1.65
N ASN A 570 25.54 10.79 -0.46
CA ASN A 570 24.65 10.42 0.63
C ASN A 570 25.31 10.87 1.94
N SER A 571 24.62 11.73 2.69
CA SER A 571 25.08 12.17 4.02
C SER A 571 24.34 11.48 5.16
N ASN A 572 23.45 10.54 4.86
CA ASN A 572 22.85 9.63 5.82
C ASN A 572 23.88 8.58 6.27
N ASN A 573 23.83 8.18 7.54
CA ASN A 573 24.68 7.12 8.06
C ASN A 573 24.24 5.74 7.54
N TYR A 574 22.97 5.59 7.13
CA TYR A 574 22.48 4.41 6.44
C TYR A 574 23.04 4.38 5.01
N HIS A 575 23.67 3.25 4.62
CA HIS A 575 24.35 3.08 3.33
C HIS A 575 25.40 4.15 2.99
N TYR A 576 26.04 4.73 4.01
CA TYR A 576 27.07 5.75 3.81
C TYR A 576 28.22 5.21 2.96
N MET A 577 28.56 5.93 1.89
CA MET A 577 29.63 5.60 0.92
C MET A 577 29.44 4.32 0.09
N GLU A 578 28.28 3.66 0.11
CA GLU A 578 28.06 2.45 -0.71
C GLU A 578 28.15 2.71 -2.22
N GLY A 579 27.70 3.89 -2.69
CA GLY A 579 27.76 4.29 -4.10
C GLY A 579 29.15 4.67 -4.62
N GLU A 580 30.20 4.70 -3.77
CA GLU A 580 31.53 5.21 -4.13
C GLU A 580 32.16 4.48 -5.32
N SER A 581 32.00 3.17 -5.40
CA SER A 581 32.57 2.35 -6.48
C SER A 581 32.03 2.73 -7.86
N MET A 582 30.72 2.99 -7.96
CA MET A 582 30.08 3.44 -9.19
C MET A 582 30.36 4.93 -9.45
N ARG A 583 30.43 5.77 -8.41
CA ARG A 583 30.84 7.18 -8.53
C ARG A 583 32.22 7.30 -9.17
N ILE A 584 33.21 6.53 -8.71
CA ILE A 584 34.56 6.49 -9.30
C ILE A 584 34.52 6.08 -10.77
N ALA A 585 33.64 5.15 -11.15
CA ALA A 585 33.54 4.67 -12.53
C ALA A 585 32.92 5.71 -13.48
N PHE A 586 31.90 6.46 -13.04
CA PHE A 586 31.02 7.21 -13.95
C PHE A 586 30.83 8.70 -13.65
N GLU A 587 31.18 9.21 -12.46
CA GLU A 587 30.96 10.62 -12.12
C GLU A 587 31.60 11.58 -13.14
N SER A 588 32.85 11.31 -13.54
CA SER A 588 33.53 12.12 -14.56
C SER A 588 32.79 12.17 -15.88
N TRP A 589 32.11 11.09 -16.27
CA TRP A 589 31.35 11.02 -17.52
C TRP A 589 30.05 11.82 -17.42
N LEU A 590 29.36 11.76 -16.27
CA LEU A 590 28.13 12.52 -16.05
C LEU A 590 28.41 14.03 -15.99
N VAL A 591 29.50 14.43 -15.33
CA VAL A 591 29.98 15.83 -15.30
C VAL A 591 30.33 16.30 -16.71
N ASN A 592 31.11 15.52 -17.47
CA ASN A 592 31.48 15.88 -18.84
C ASN A 592 30.28 15.96 -19.79
N SER A 593 29.26 15.13 -19.56
CA SER A 593 28.02 15.12 -20.34
C SER A 593 27.00 16.15 -19.85
N LYS A 594 27.33 16.90 -18.78
CA LYS A 594 26.47 17.92 -18.18
C LYS A 594 25.08 17.36 -17.86
N VAL A 595 25.03 16.20 -17.20
CA VAL A 595 23.78 15.60 -16.71
C VAL A 595 23.06 16.61 -15.81
N ASP A 596 21.74 16.72 -15.95
CA ASP A 596 20.96 17.69 -15.17
C ASP A 596 20.68 17.15 -13.75
N LEU A 597 20.21 15.91 -13.67
CA LEU A 597 19.78 15.23 -12.45
C LEU A 597 20.25 13.78 -12.40
N VAL A 598 20.66 13.33 -11.22
CA VAL A 598 20.83 11.92 -10.86
C VAL A 598 19.83 11.60 -9.75
N LEU A 599 18.92 10.67 -10.00
CA LEU A 599 17.93 10.20 -9.04
C LEU A 599 18.37 8.85 -8.47
N ALA A 600 18.24 8.70 -7.16
CA ALA A 600 18.59 7.50 -6.41
C ALA A 600 17.54 7.18 -5.34
N GLY A 601 17.41 5.90 -5.00
CA GLY A 601 16.59 5.40 -3.91
C GLY A 601 17.46 5.00 -2.72
N HIS A 602 17.27 3.79 -2.22
CA HIS A 602 18.12 3.00 -1.32
C HIS A 602 18.20 3.51 0.12
N VAL A 603 18.48 4.81 0.28
CA VAL A 603 18.48 5.45 1.59
C VAL A 603 17.06 5.92 1.88
N HIS A 604 16.50 5.45 2.98
CA HIS A 604 15.08 5.65 3.33
C HIS A 604 14.79 7.05 3.90
N ALA A 605 15.15 8.07 3.14
CA ALA A 605 14.97 9.48 3.45
C ALA A 605 15.09 10.32 2.17
N TYR A 606 14.81 11.61 2.30
CA TYR A 606 15.00 12.58 1.24
C TYR A 606 16.32 13.34 1.41
N GLU A 607 17.10 13.46 0.34
CA GLU A 607 18.28 14.33 0.30
C GLU A 607 18.47 14.93 -1.10
N ARG A 608 18.80 16.21 -1.15
CA ARG A 608 19.15 16.95 -2.37
C ARG A 608 20.52 17.58 -2.21
N SER A 609 21.41 17.29 -3.14
CA SER A 609 22.74 17.88 -3.18
C SER A 609 22.73 19.28 -3.82
N GLU A 610 23.77 20.04 -3.52
CA GLU A 610 24.28 21.09 -4.40
C GLU A 610 24.96 20.45 -5.63
N ARG A 611 25.32 21.26 -6.64
CA ARG A 611 26.10 20.76 -7.80
C ARG A 611 27.58 20.63 -7.45
N PHE A 612 27.99 19.42 -7.11
CA PHE A 612 29.36 19.08 -6.70
C PHE A 612 29.95 17.96 -7.56
N SER A 613 31.27 17.98 -7.72
CA SER A 613 32.02 16.87 -8.30
C SER A 613 33.25 16.52 -7.44
N ASN A 614 33.62 15.25 -7.45
CA ASN A 614 34.81 14.73 -6.78
C ASN A 614 35.67 13.88 -7.74
N ILE A 615 35.99 14.48 -8.88
CA ILE A 615 36.65 13.82 -10.03
C ILE A 615 38.13 14.18 -10.20
N LYS A 616 38.69 15.01 -9.30
CA LYS A 616 40.08 15.50 -9.39
C LYS A 616 41.10 14.59 -8.70
N TYR A 617 40.64 13.61 -7.91
CA TYR A 617 41.51 12.71 -7.16
C TYR A 617 42.38 11.84 -8.09
N ASN A 618 43.69 11.81 -7.85
CA ASN A 618 44.64 10.99 -8.63
C ASN A 618 45.55 10.12 -7.77
N ILE A 619 45.11 9.77 -6.55
CA ILE A 619 45.89 9.07 -5.51
C ILE A 619 46.92 9.97 -4.80
N THR A 620 47.78 10.68 -5.52
CA THR A 620 48.92 11.40 -4.91
C THR A 620 48.68 12.88 -4.65
N ASN A 621 47.68 13.50 -5.28
CA ASN A 621 47.41 14.93 -5.16
C ASN A 621 46.60 15.34 -3.92
N GLY A 622 46.04 14.37 -3.19
CA GLY A 622 45.18 14.64 -2.02
C GLY A 622 43.86 15.36 -2.33
N LEU A 623 43.47 15.51 -3.61
CA LEU A 623 42.26 16.23 -4.03
C LEU A 623 41.02 15.31 -3.98
N SER A 624 40.68 14.79 -2.80
CA SER A 624 39.57 13.86 -2.56
C SER A 624 38.31 14.51 -1.95
N THR A 625 38.31 15.83 -1.79
CA THR A 625 37.17 16.59 -1.28
C THR A 625 36.26 17.03 -2.43
N PRO A 626 34.94 16.77 -2.37
CA PRO A 626 33.99 17.32 -3.33
C PRO A 626 34.09 18.84 -3.41
N VAL A 627 34.04 19.38 -4.62
CA VAL A 627 34.03 20.83 -4.87
C VAL A 627 32.83 21.23 -5.71
N LYS A 628 32.34 22.46 -5.54
CA LYS A 628 31.30 23.02 -6.39
C LYS A 628 31.72 22.94 -7.87
N ASP A 629 30.82 22.44 -8.71
CA ASP A 629 31.04 22.28 -10.14
C ASP A 629 29.73 22.47 -10.89
N LEU A 630 29.63 23.56 -11.64
CA LEU A 630 28.44 23.91 -12.41
C LEU A 630 28.08 22.90 -13.51
N ASN A 631 29.05 22.07 -13.92
CA ASN A 631 28.82 21.00 -14.89
C ASN A 631 28.30 19.71 -14.25
N ALA A 632 28.36 19.60 -12.92
CA ALA A 632 27.87 18.43 -12.23
C ALA A 632 26.34 18.38 -12.19
N PRO A 633 25.76 17.17 -12.20
CA PRO A 633 24.35 17.00 -11.92
C PRO A 633 24.02 17.39 -10.47
N MET A 634 22.75 17.62 -10.24
CA MET A 634 22.19 17.59 -8.89
C MET A 634 21.87 16.13 -8.56
N TYR A 635 22.33 15.66 -7.40
CA TYR A 635 22.05 14.32 -6.89
C TYR A 635 20.87 14.39 -5.93
N ILE A 636 19.88 13.52 -6.14
CA ILE A 636 18.67 13.47 -5.34
C ILE A 636 18.45 12.03 -4.88
N THR A 637 18.37 11.85 -3.57
CA THR A 637 17.93 10.63 -2.90
C THR A 637 16.44 10.78 -2.59
N ILE A 638 15.63 9.82 -3.05
CA ILE A 638 14.17 9.76 -2.95
C ILE A 638 13.71 8.33 -2.61
N GLY A 639 14.45 7.68 -1.71
CA GLY A 639 14.15 6.32 -1.22
C GLY A 639 13.15 6.31 -0.06
N ASP A 640 12.38 7.38 0.09
CA ASP A 640 11.45 7.62 1.18
C ASP A 640 10.01 7.16 0.86
N GLY A 641 9.86 6.16 0.00
CA GLY A 641 8.53 5.72 -0.46
C GLY A 641 7.66 5.08 0.62
N GLY A 642 8.24 4.58 1.71
CA GLY A 642 7.49 4.04 2.85
C GLY A 642 7.63 2.53 3.05
N ASN A 643 8.76 1.94 2.66
CA ASN A 643 9.01 0.51 2.81
C ASN A 643 8.98 0.01 4.27
N ILE A 644 9.12 -1.31 4.43
CA ILE A 644 8.99 -2.03 5.69
C ILE A 644 10.16 -1.83 6.66
N GLU A 645 11.35 -1.46 6.17
CA GLU A 645 12.53 -1.23 7.01
C GLU A 645 12.43 0.09 7.80
N GLY A 646 11.59 1.02 7.33
CA GLY A 646 11.30 2.29 7.99
C GLY A 646 12.23 3.42 7.56
N ILE A 647 12.11 4.57 8.23
CA ILE A 647 12.79 5.81 7.84
C ILE A 647 14.25 5.86 8.38
N ALA A 648 15.19 6.28 7.54
CA ALA A 648 16.59 6.48 7.89
C ALA A 648 16.80 7.90 8.46
N ASN A 649 16.71 8.05 9.79
CA ASN A 649 16.74 9.35 10.47
C ASN A 649 18.11 9.78 11.03
N SER A 650 19.19 9.05 10.69
CA SER A 650 20.52 9.27 11.22
C SER A 650 21.43 9.88 10.15
N TYR A 651 21.88 11.11 10.35
CA TYR A 651 22.74 11.82 9.41
C TYR A 651 24.14 12.06 9.98
N THR A 652 25.11 12.22 9.08
CA THR A 652 26.43 12.76 9.41
C THR A 652 26.29 14.20 9.91
N ASP A 653 27.06 14.55 10.94
CA ASP A 653 27.08 15.89 11.55
C ASP A 653 28.52 16.43 11.61
N PRO A 654 28.77 17.69 11.17
CA PRO A 654 27.81 18.64 10.60
C PRO A 654 27.31 18.22 9.20
N GLN A 655 26.24 18.86 8.73
CA GLN A 655 25.79 18.72 7.34
C GLN A 655 26.94 19.04 6.38
N PRO A 656 27.34 18.09 5.50
CA PRO A 656 28.43 18.34 4.57
C PRO A 656 28.02 19.37 3.54
N SER A 657 28.98 20.17 3.06
CA SER A 657 28.70 21.30 2.15
C SER A 657 28.13 20.92 0.79
N TYR A 658 28.19 19.64 0.40
CA TYR A 658 27.56 19.14 -0.82
C TYR A 658 26.06 18.88 -0.64
N SER A 659 25.57 18.75 0.58
CA SER A 659 24.15 18.47 0.89
C SER A 659 23.41 19.79 1.06
N ALA A 660 22.46 20.08 0.17
CA ALA A 660 21.68 21.33 0.21
C ALA A 660 20.47 21.20 1.16
N TYR A 661 19.74 20.10 1.05
CA TYR A 661 18.58 19.78 1.87
C TYR A 661 18.57 18.30 2.19
N ARG A 662 18.17 17.93 3.42
CA ARG A 662 18.01 16.53 3.83
C ARG A 662 16.97 16.42 4.92
N GLU A 663 16.08 15.44 4.82
CA GLU A 663 15.02 15.22 5.80
C GLU A 663 14.56 13.76 5.80
N ALA A 664 14.36 13.21 7.01
CA ALA A 664 13.81 11.88 7.20
C ALA A 664 12.28 11.94 7.40
N SER A 665 11.57 12.06 6.28
CA SER A 665 10.11 11.94 6.18
C SER A 665 9.79 11.06 4.98
N PHE A 666 8.67 10.34 5.01
CA PHE A 666 8.17 9.62 3.83
C PHE A 666 7.52 10.59 2.85
N GLY A 667 7.59 10.27 1.57
CA GLY A 667 7.11 11.17 0.53
C GLY A 667 7.35 10.69 -0.89
N HIS A 668 7.07 11.60 -1.82
CA HIS A 668 7.34 11.45 -3.23
C HIS A 668 7.71 12.81 -3.83
N ALA A 669 8.19 12.83 -5.07
CA ALA A 669 8.51 14.08 -5.76
C ALA A 669 7.85 14.19 -7.13
N LEU A 670 7.80 15.44 -7.62
CA LEU A 670 7.39 15.79 -8.97
C LEU A 670 8.50 16.58 -9.64
N LEU A 671 8.74 16.26 -10.91
CA LEU A 671 9.58 17.03 -11.82
C LEU A 671 8.72 17.58 -12.95
N GLU A 672 8.35 18.85 -12.85
CA GLU A 672 7.57 19.58 -13.84
C GLU A 672 8.50 20.31 -14.83
N ILE A 673 8.89 19.64 -15.92
CA ILE A 673 9.68 20.26 -16.98
C ILE A 673 8.79 21.22 -17.76
N LYS A 674 9.20 22.49 -17.82
CA LYS A 674 8.43 23.57 -18.48
C LYS A 674 8.83 23.77 -19.93
N ASN A 675 10.12 23.72 -20.20
CA ASN A 675 10.72 23.92 -21.52
C ASN A 675 12.20 23.47 -21.48
N LYS A 676 13.00 23.79 -22.50
CA LYS A 676 14.42 23.40 -22.56
C LYS A 676 15.33 24.04 -21.51
N THR A 677 14.87 25.03 -20.76
CA THR A 677 15.69 25.79 -19.79
C THR A 677 15.26 25.62 -18.35
N HIS A 678 13.97 25.43 -18.08
CA HIS A 678 13.41 25.42 -16.72
C HIS A 678 12.64 24.13 -16.42
N ALA A 679 12.90 23.55 -15.26
CA ALA A 679 12.09 22.49 -14.67
C ALA A 679 11.90 22.76 -13.17
N LEU A 680 10.67 22.62 -12.67
CA LEU A 680 10.40 22.76 -11.25
C LEU A 680 10.45 21.37 -10.61
N TYR A 681 11.32 21.20 -9.63
CA TYR A 681 11.34 20.02 -8.77
C TYR A 681 10.66 20.36 -7.44
N THR A 682 9.76 19.49 -6.98
CA THR A 682 9.10 19.62 -5.68
C THR A 682 9.04 18.27 -4.98
N TRP A 683 9.44 18.22 -3.72
CA TRP A 683 9.27 17.06 -2.84
C TRP A 683 8.11 17.27 -1.88
N HIS A 684 7.29 16.25 -1.72
CA HIS A 684 6.02 16.27 -0.99
C HIS A 684 6.03 15.20 0.09
N ARG A 685 5.80 15.60 1.34
CA ARG A 685 5.80 14.70 2.50
C ARG A 685 4.42 14.13 2.75
N ASN A 686 4.35 12.89 3.21
CA ASN A 686 3.07 12.23 3.51
C ASN A 686 2.27 12.93 4.60
N GLN A 687 2.94 13.53 5.60
CA GLN A 687 2.26 14.24 6.69
C GLN A 687 1.67 15.61 6.29
N ASP A 688 2.07 16.15 5.15
CA ASP A 688 1.54 17.42 4.65
C ASP A 688 0.35 17.18 3.73
N ASN A 689 -0.52 18.19 3.59
CA ASN A 689 -1.56 18.15 2.58
C ASN A 689 -0.96 18.00 1.19
N GLU A 690 -1.70 17.36 0.29
CA GLU A 690 -1.28 16.93 -1.03
C GLU A 690 -0.60 17.99 -1.93
N PRO A 691 -1.01 19.27 -1.94
CA PRO A 691 -0.35 20.28 -2.78
C PRO A 691 0.89 20.92 -2.14
N VAL A 692 1.24 20.58 -0.90
CA VAL A 692 2.31 21.24 -0.13
C VAL A 692 3.66 20.61 -0.45
N ALA A 693 4.52 21.37 -1.12
CA ALA A 693 5.93 21.02 -1.29
C ALA A 693 6.73 21.43 -0.06
N ALA A 694 7.42 20.45 0.55
CA ALA A 694 8.30 20.68 1.70
C ALA A 694 9.68 21.20 1.27
N ASP A 695 10.18 20.71 0.14
CA ASP A 695 11.33 21.27 -0.56
C ASP A 695 10.96 21.53 -2.03
N SER A 696 11.50 22.61 -2.58
CA SER A 696 11.24 23.00 -3.97
C SER A 696 12.41 23.77 -4.55
N ILE A 697 12.77 23.45 -5.80
CA ILE A 697 13.84 24.14 -6.52
C ILE A 697 13.50 24.30 -8.00
N MET A 698 13.82 25.47 -8.55
CA MET A 698 13.82 25.67 -9.99
C MET A 698 15.17 25.22 -10.55
N LEU A 699 15.15 24.19 -11.38
CA LEU A 699 16.33 23.68 -12.05
C LEU A 699 16.54 24.44 -13.35
N TYR A 700 17.78 24.85 -13.59
CA TYR A 700 18.24 25.44 -14.84
C TYR A 700 19.03 24.41 -15.65
N ASN A 701 18.62 24.22 -16.90
CA ASN A 701 19.20 23.20 -17.77
C ASN A 701 20.70 23.41 -18.00
N ARG A 702 21.50 22.36 -17.78
CA ARG A 702 22.97 22.43 -17.87
C ARG A 702 23.51 22.63 -19.29
N TYR A 703 22.70 22.44 -20.32
CA TYR A 703 23.10 22.70 -21.71
C TYR A 703 22.62 24.08 -22.19
N ASN A 704 21.35 24.41 -21.96
CA ASN A 704 20.72 25.62 -22.50
C ASN A 704 20.76 26.85 -21.57
N LEU A 705 21.00 26.67 -20.25
CA LEU A 705 21.08 27.76 -19.28
C LEU A 705 21.96 27.39 -18.08
N GLN A 706 23.27 27.62 -18.21
CA GLN A 706 24.24 27.37 -17.13
C GLN A 706 24.30 28.56 -16.17
N THR A 707 23.43 28.56 -15.18
CA THR A 707 23.48 29.50 -14.05
C THR A 707 23.52 28.74 -12.72
N ASP A 708 24.01 29.40 -11.68
CA ASP A 708 23.79 28.95 -10.30
C ASP A 708 22.27 28.94 -10.01
N GLU A 709 21.82 27.93 -9.27
CA GLU A 709 20.42 27.68 -8.92
C GLU A 709 20.03 28.31 -7.57
#